data_AF-A0A7D5D7C8-F1
#
_entry.id   AF-A0A7D5D7C8-F1
#
_cell.length_a   1.000
_cell.length_b   1.000
_cell.length_c   1.000
_cell.angle_alpha   90.00
_cell.angle_beta   90.00
_cell.angle_gamma   90.00
#
_symmetry.space_group_name_H-M   'P 1'
#
loop_
_entity.id
_entity.type
_entity.pdbx_description
1 polymer ?
#
loop_
_entity_poly.entity_id
_entity_poly.type
_entity_poly.pdbx_seq_one_letter_code
_entity_poly.pdbx_strand_id
1 'polypeptide(L)'
;MYRGINGATIITNNYAVQGIVGETGSTFNLGASDVLGAGIYLTTGATLVGQGAHIVNSGLSGRTTAGVYLSQGAQAVLTNSVIQSTVGNGVDVRYDSQMTLTGSQVTGLTGALVSTGATLNLIQSTITGTGGNSTPVLDSGMFLSDGGTVNMSQGSTITGTNSGVLIGFGGSSDLVVDNSTIAATAGSGILIGGLPGLTGSANILLRNGSVLSGSNGVALEVEFGSSATLGVDGSTLEGGLSADGASQLTATLAQSVMTGDVTTTAGSRTDLTAVNSQLTGNVSTTGGSTLLLGLSGSSLTGDITASDASQVAINLAGAVVNGNVSADATSVATLQLEGSQLTGNVTNVGTVDVRNASVLTGNITGSDTVQLTGAQVDGDLTQVTSVSLTGGSVLNGNIAGSDTLELEASSLTGDVTNSGSVALSNGSVLTGTISGSGTVQLSGSQVNGNLTQVNSVSLTGGSVLNGDIAGSDTLQLDASSLTGDVTNTGSVALSNGSVLTGNISGSGAVQLTGSQVNGDLTQVSSVALAGGSVLNGDNTGSAAVQLDDSAMTGNVTQSGSVVLSSGSVLTGNVNGSDTVQLTGSQVNGNLTQVGSVALVGSSALNGDITGGGAVQLVASSMTGNVITTDSVALSEGSLLTGNVADSASVQLDGAQLKGDVTGMTDLSLANSSLMTGNFTVTGGTGTAQLTDSTWAGDAAAVGGGVLHTLLTGSELDGDVSADSGSEVTVALSGNSLLVGALTNVASVTLSESSWSVTGDSSVGAMTLDDSTVTLGAPGQFYRLALGSLEGNGTFKMNVDFARELGSFLDVSGTASGQYALLVSASGEDPSKDSSLQVVHTGAGSTAQFSLLGGPVDVGTYSYDLIQRGTNWYLDSDTKTISPGTRSVLALFNTAPTVWYGELSTLRSRMGELRYNDGAAGGWMRAYGNQYNVSTSSGVGYQQNQHGLTFGADGRLPVGDGHWLAGLMGGYSDSTLALNGGTSGNVDSYYVGAYTTWLNPDSGYYFDGVLKFNRFQNSSRVSMSDGTRSKGNYTNNGVGTSLEFGRHIKLQDGYFVEPYAQLAGVTIGGRDYRLNNGMQADGDATRSLLGKVGSTVGRTLELGNGTSLQPYLRAALAHEFVNNNRVQINDTTFNNDLSGSRGELGAGVSLAMSERLQLHVDLEYSNGTHIEQPWGANVGLRFAW
;
A
#
# COMPACT_ATOMS: atom_id res chain seq x y z
N MET A 1 -86.21 53.09 -77.06
CA MET A 1 -85.99 52.78 -75.63
C MET A 1 -87.17 51.97 -75.13
N TYR A 2 -86.93 50.80 -74.52
CA TYR A 2 -88.00 50.02 -73.87
C TYR A 2 -88.05 50.37 -72.39
N ARG A 3 -89.26 50.61 -71.87
CA ARG A 3 -89.50 50.86 -70.46
C ARG A 3 -90.53 49.87 -69.93
N GLY A 4 -90.13 49.07 -68.95
CA GLY A 4 -90.98 48.11 -68.24
C GLY A 4 -91.25 48.63 -66.84
N ILE A 5 -92.53 48.65 -66.44
CA ILE A 5 -92.98 49.06 -65.10
C ILE A 5 -94.03 48.05 -64.62
N ASN A 6 -94.20 47.93 -63.29
CA ASN A 6 -95.26 47.14 -62.64
C ASN A 6 -95.33 45.66 -63.06
N GLY A 7 -94.22 44.92 -62.96
CA GLY A 7 -94.21 43.46 -63.22
C GLY A 7 -94.35 43.06 -64.69
N ALA A 8 -94.23 43.98 -65.64
CA ALA A 8 -94.32 43.67 -67.07
C ALA A 8 -93.20 42.73 -67.54
N THR A 9 -93.55 41.73 -68.35
CA THR A 9 -92.58 40.87 -69.06
C THR A 9 -92.41 41.35 -70.51
N ILE A 10 -91.20 41.74 -70.89
CA ILE A 10 -90.86 42.23 -72.23
C ILE A 10 -89.88 41.26 -72.88
N ILE A 11 -90.21 40.74 -74.06
CA ILE A 11 -89.38 39.80 -74.82
C ILE A 11 -88.89 40.50 -76.09
N THR A 12 -87.58 40.57 -76.31
CA THR A 12 -87.01 41.13 -77.55
C THR A 12 -86.62 40.01 -78.50
N ASN A 13 -87.41 39.84 -79.57
CA ASN A 13 -87.21 38.80 -80.59
C ASN A 13 -86.11 39.19 -81.61
N ASN A 14 -84.85 39.33 -81.18
CA ASN A 14 -83.69 39.67 -82.02
C ASN A 14 -83.76 41.05 -82.72
N TYR A 15 -84.48 42.02 -82.14
CA TYR A 15 -84.53 43.39 -82.66
C TYR A 15 -83.55 44.29 -81.92
N ALA A 16 -82.92 45.21 -82.66
CA ALA A 16 -82.08 46.25 -82.08
C ALA A 16 -82.92 47.27 -81.29
N VAL A 17 -82.47 47.62 -80.09
CA VAL A 17 -83.15 48.55 -79.19
C VAL A 17 -82.17 49.60 -78.68
N GLN A 18 -82.63 50.84 -78.53
CA GLN A 18 -81.74 51.94 -78.13
C GLN A 18 -81.29 51.87 -76.65
N GLY A 19 -82.04 51.15 -75.81
CA GLY A 19 -81.79 51.07 -74.37
C GLY A 19 -83.00 50.54 -73.61
N ILE A 20 -82.77 50.04 -72.40
CA ILE A 20 -83.78 49.40 -71.55
C ILE A 20 -83.83 50.08 -70.18
N VAL A 21 -85.03 50.36 -69.69
CA VAL A 21 -85.28 50.83 -68.32
C VAL A 21 -86.33 49.92 -67.66
N GLY A 22 -85.91 49.14 -66.66
CA GLY A 22 -86.77 48.26 -65.89
C GLY A 22 -86.96 48.77 -64.46
N GLU A 23 -88.21 48.89 -64.03
CA GLU A 23 -88.58 49.29 -62.67
C GLU A 23 -89.63 48.30 -62.10
N THR A 24 -89.73 48.23 -60.78
CA THR A 24 -90.85 47.62 -60.04
C THR A 24 -91.14 46.17 -60.47
N GLY A 25 -90.16 45.28 -60.33
CA GLY A 25 -90.32 43.84 -60.58
C GLY A 25 -90.52 43.42 -62.04
N SER A 26 -90.32 44.31 -63.01
CA SER A 26 -90.44 43.98 -64.45
C SER A 26 -89.39 42.95 -64.89
N THR A 27 -89.71 42.12 -65.90
CA THR A 27 -88.82 41.09 -66.45
C THR A 27 -88.50 41.36 -67.92
N PHE A 28 -87.23 41.33 -68.30
CA PHE A 28 -86.79 41.47 -69.68
C PHE A 28 -86.12 40.18 -70.15
N ASN A 29 -86.61 39.59 -71.23
CA ASN A 29 -86.01 38.42 -71.87
C ASN A 29 -85.39 38.83 -73.21
N LEU A 30 -84.06 38.87 -73.27
CA LEU A 30 -83.30 39.23 -74.47
C LEU A 30 -82.81 37.96 -75.18
N GLY A 31 -83.22 37.76 -76.43
CA GLY A 31 -82.53 36.83 -77.34
C GLY A 31 -81.19 37.40 -77.80
N ALA A 32 -80.73 36.99 -78.99
CA ALA A 32 -79.55 37.56 -79.65
C ALA A 32 -79.84 38.98 -80.19
N SER A 33 -80.12 39.91 -79.28
CA SER A 33 -80.59 41.27 -79.55
C SER A 33 -79.47 42.28 -79.33
N ASP A 34 -79.45 43.33 -80.16
CA ASP A 34 -78.55 44.48 -80.01
C ASP A 34 -79.18 45.56 -79.11
N VAL A 35 -78.54 45.95 -78.01
CA VAL A 35 -78.93 47.11 -77.20
C VAL A 35 -77.89 48.21 -77.41
N LEU A 36 -78.18 49.22 -78.23
CA LEU A 36 -77.19 50.20 -78.69
C LEU A 36 -77.53 51.62 -78.23
N GLY A 37 -76.61 52.26 -77.50
CA GLY A 37 -76.57 53.71 -77.28
C GLY A 37 -76.88 54.18 -75.86
N ALA A 38 -77.83 53.58 -75.12
CA ALA A 38 -78.22 54.04 -73.77
C ALA A 38 -78.22 52.95 -72.67
N GLY A 39 -77.63 51.78 -72.95
CA GLY A 39 -77.45 50.70 -71.97
C GLY A 39 -78.74 50.13 -71.38
N ILE A 40 -78.60 49.38 -70.29
CA ILE A 40 -79.70 48.79 -69.52
C ILE A 40 -79.67 49.35 -68.09
N TYR A 41 -80.79 49.86 -67.60
CA TYR A 41 -80.98 50.32 -66.23
C TYR A 41 -82.11 49.56 -65.55
N LEU A 42 -81.81 48.73 -64.54
CA LEU A 42 -82.80 47.99 -63.76
C LEU A 42 -82.76 48.42 -62.30
N THR A 43 -83.94 48.62 -61.72
CA THR A 43 -84.08 48.94 -60.31
C THR A 43 -85.33 48.31 -59.68
N THR A 44 -85.37 48.29 -58.35
CA THR A 44 -86.56 47.90 -57.56
C THR A 44 -87.06 46.49 -57.94
N GLY A 45 -86.18 45.50 -57.82
CA GLY A 45 -86.51 44.08 -58.06
C GLY A 45 -86.68 43.66 -59.53
N ALA A 46 -86.39 44.53 -60.50
CA ALA A 46 -86.49 44.18 -61.92
C ALA A 46 -85.49 43.07 -62.31
N THR A 47 -85.90 42.20 -63.24
CA THR A 47 -85.16 41.02 -63.69
C THR A 47 -84.79 41.12 -65.17
N LEU A 48 -83.57 40.73 -65.53
CA LEU A 48 -83.11 40.58 -66.91
C LEU A 48 -82.61 39.16 -67.14
N VAL A 49 -83.04 38.53 -68.22
CA VAL A 49 -82.53 37.25 -68.70
C VAL A 49 -82.11 37.43 -70.15
N GLY A 50 -80.86 37.14 -70.50
CA GLY A 50 -80.34 37.33 -71.85
C GLY A 50 -79.52 36.15 -72.34
N GLN A 51 -79.66 35.80 -73.62
CA GLN A 51 -78.86 34.79 -74.29
C GLN A 51 -78.35 35.32 -75.63
N GLY A 52 -77.03 35.48 -75.76
CA GLY A 52 -76.40 36.00 -76.99
C GLY A 52 -76.58 37.51 -77.19
N ALA A 53 -76.88 38.27 -76.15
CA ALA A 53 -77.17 39.69 -76.26
C ALA A 53 -75.89 40.51 -76.52
N HIS A 54 -75.98 41.54 -77.36
CA HIS A 54 -74.88 42.48 -77.62
C HIS A 54 -75.30 43.87 -77.16
N ILE A 55 -74.75 44.31 -76.03
CA ILE A 55 -75.15 45.51 -75.30
C ILE A 55 -74.00 46.51 -75.38
N VAL A 56 -74.20 47.64 -76.05
CA VAL A 56 -73.20 48.69 -76.20
C VAL A 56 -73.76 50.02 -75.72
N ASN A 57 -73.20 50.57 -74.64
CA ASN A 57 -73.47 51.93 -74.19
C ASN A 57 -72.34 52.86 -74.64
N SER A 58 -72.63 53.75 -75.58
CA SER A 58 -71.67 54.73 -76.12
C SER A 58 -72.11 56.18 -75.89
N GLY A 59 -73.13 56.41 -75.06
CA GLY A 59 -73.79 57.71 -74.92
C GLY A 59 -73.94 58.16 -73.47
N LEU A 60 -73.78 59.46 -73.22
CA LEU A 60 -73.96 60.07 -71.88
C LEU A 60 -75.43 60.43 -71.56
N SER A 61 -76.36 60.17 -72.50
CA SER A 61 -77.75 60.65 -72.42
C SER A 61 -78.74 59.63 -71.83
N GLY A 62 -78.27 58.44 -71.42
CA GLY A 62 -79.08 57.40 -70.78
C GLY A 62 -79.24 57.58 -69.26
N ARG A 63 -80.04 56.73 -68.59
CA ARG A 63 -80.16 56.72 -67.11
C ARG A 63 -78.93 56.13 -66.40
N THR A 64 -78.02 55.55 -67.19
CA THR A 64 -76.75 55.03 -66.73
C THR A 64 -75.69 55.25 -67.80
N THR A 65 -74.45 55.39 -67.36
CA THR A 65 -73.25 55.32 -68.21
C THR A 65 -72.72 53.88 -68.31
N ALA A 66 -73.32 52.93 -67.57
CA ALA A 66 -72.94 51.53 -67.62
C ALA A 66 -73.59 50.80 -68.82
N GLY A 67 -72.96 49.72 -69.29
CA GLY A 67 -73.60 48.81 -70.24
C GLY A 67 -74.85 48.19 -69.63
N VAL A 68 -74.75 47.68 -68.40
CA VAL A 68 -75.87 47.22 -67.57
C VAL A 68 -75.73 47.74 -66.14
N TYR A 69 -76.78 48.37 -65.62
CA TYR A 69 -76.86 48.89 -64.26
C TYR A 69 -78.00 48.23 -63.48
N LEU A 70 -77.70 47.69 -62.29
CA LEU A 70 -78.64 47.07 -61.37
C LEU A 70 -78.62 47.78 -60.02
N SER A 71 -79.80 48.02 -59.44
CA SER A 71 -79.95 48.65 -58.13
C SER A 71 -81.20 48.15 -57.38
N GLN A 72 -81.20 48.26 -56.06
CA GLN A 72 -82.35 47.99 -55.19
C GLN A 72 -82.96 46.59 -55.43
N GLY A 73 -82.15 45.55 -55.25
CA GLY A 73 -82.56 44.14 -55.37
C GLY A 73 -82.87 43.67 -56.79
N ALA A 74 -82.39 44.37 -57.83
CA ALA A 74 -82.55 43.95 -59.22
C ALA A 74 -81.70 42.69 -59.52
N GLN A 75 -82.13 41.90 -60.51
CA GLN A 75 -81.49 40.63 -60.89
C GLN A 75 -81.18 40.59 -62.39
N ALA A 76 -80.04 40.04 -62.77
CA ALA A 76 -79.72 39.76 -64.17
C ALA A 76 -79.02 38.41 -64.35
N VAL A 77 -79.38 37.69 -65.42
CA VAL A 77 -78.71 36.47 -65.88
C VAL A 77 -78.43 36.61 -67.37
N LEU A 78 -77.15 36.73 -67.75
CA LEU A 78 -76.73 36.88 -69.15
C LEU A 78 -75.80 35.74 -69.55
N THR A 79 -76.13 35.04 -70.63
CA THR A 79 -75.36 33.92 -71.17
C THR A 79 -74.85 34.26 -72.57
N ASN A 80 -73.58 33.96 -72.86
CA ASN A 80 -72.91 34.20 -74.14
C ASN A 80 -73.09 35.62 -74.69
N SER A 81 -73.16 36.61 -73.80
CA SER A 81 -73.45 38.00 -74.16
C SER A 81 -72.18 38.86 -74.22
N VAL A 82 -72.21 39.93 -75.00
CA VAL A 82 -71.15 40.93 -75.06
C VAL A 82 -71.71 42.24 -74.52
N ILE A 83 -71.06 42.82 -73.52
CA ILE A 83 -71.46 44.06 -72.85
C ILE A 83 -70.30 45.04 -72.97
N GLN A 84 -70.53 46.21 -73.55
CA GLN A 84 -69.51 47.22 -73.73
C GLN A 84 -70.03 48.58 -73.28
N SER A 85 -69.24 49.31 -72.50
CA SER A 85 -69.43 50.74 -72.30
C SER A 85 -68.17 51.48 -72.69
N THR A 86 -68.29 52.53 -73.52
CA THR A 86 -67.15 53.41 -73.85
C THR A 86 -67.15 54.70 -73.03
N VAL A 87 -68.15 54.89 -72.16
CA VAL A 87 -68.39 56.14 -71.41
C VAL A 87 -68.46 55.93 -69.90
N GLY A 88 -68.36 54.69 -69.42
CA GLY A 88 -68.48 54.32 -68.02
C GLY A 88 -68.20 52.83 -67.80
N ASN A 89 -68.84 52.25 -66.78
CA ASN A 89 -68.59 50.86 -66.39
C ASN A 89 -69.19 49.87 -67.40
N GLY A 90 -68.58 48.70 -67.58
CA GLY A 90 -69.22 47.65 -68.39
C GLY A 90 -70.52 47.17 -67.73
N VAL A 91 -70.42 46.77 -66.47
CA VAL A 91 -71.57 46.47 -65.60
C VAL A 91 -71.46 47.19 -64.25
N ASP A 92 -72.59 47.53 -63.64
CA ASP A 92 -72.68 48.19 -62.34
C ASP A 92 -73.80 47.54 -61.51
N VAL A 93 -73.45 46.91 -60.39
CA VAL A 93 -74.36 46.12 -59.55
C VAL A 93 -74.31 46.65 -58.12
N ARG A 94 -75.43 47.21 -57.64
CA ARG A 94 -75.49 47.86 -56.33
C ARG A 94 -76.70 47.48 -55.49
N TYR A 95 -76.63 47.73 -54.19
CA TYR A 95 -77.76 47.67 -53.24
C TYR A 95 -78.50 46.32 -53.28
N ASP A 96 -77.83 45.27 -52.79
CA ASP A 96 -78.33 43.88 -52.70
C ASP A 96 -78.80 43.28 -54.05
N SER A 97 -78.40 43.87 -55.17
CA SER A 97 -78.71 43.38 -56.51
C SER A 97 -77.78 42.24 -56.91
N GLN A 98 -78.24 41.36 -57.81
CA GLN A 98 -77.49 40.18 -58.23
C GLN A 98 -77.35 40.07 -59.75
N MET A 99 -76.16 39.79 -60.25
CA MET A 99 -75.92 39.51 -61.66
C MET A 99 -75.17 38.18 -61.82
N THR A 100 -75.58 37.37 -62.79
CA THR A 100 -74.85 36.17 -63.21
C THR A 100 -74.50 36.28 -64.70
N LEU A 101 -73.21 36.18 -65.01
CA LEU A 101 -72.68 36.16 -66.36
C LEU A 101 -72.11 34.77 -66.65
N THR A 102 -72.50 34.18 -67.78
CA THR A 102 -72.00 32.86 -68.23
C THR A 102 -71.50 32.97 -69.67
N GLY A 103 -70.26 32.56 -69.96
CA GLY A 103 -69.70 32.64 -71.32
C GLY A 103 -69.65 34.06 -71.92
N SER A 104 -69.73 35.09 -71.08
CA SER A 104 -69.99 36.48 -71.52
C SER A 104 -68.74 37.35 -71.44
N GLN A 105 -68.69 38.40 -72.26
CA GLN A 105 -67.57 39.34 -72.32
C GLN A 105 -68.06 40.74 -71.93
N VAL A 106 -67.37 41.40 -71.01
CA VAL A 106 -67.69 42.74 -70.53
C VAL A 106 -66.49 43.65 -70.72
N THR A 107 -66.70 44.84 -71.27
CA THR A 107 -65.67 45.86 -71.43
C THR A 107 -66.19 47.21 -70.99
N GLY A 108 -65.41 47.94 -70.19
CA GLY A 108 -65.75 49.30 -69.72
C GLY A 108 -64.51 50.10 -69.38
N LEU A 109 -64.65 51.41 -69.08
CA LEU A 109 -63.55 52.20 -68.50
C LEU A 109 -63.05 51.52 -67.22
N THR A 110 -64.00 51.15 -66.36
CA THR A 110 -63.89 50.07 -65.38
C THR A 110 -64.77 48.92 -65.87
N GLY A 111 -64.28 47.68 -65.87
CA GLY A 111 -65.04 46.56 -66.44
C GLY A 111 -66.33 46.26 -65.68
N ALA A 112 -66.27 46.21 -64.35
CA ALA A 112 -67.41 46.01 -63.47
C ALA A 112 -67.31 46.82 -62.18
N LEU A 113 -68.45 47.30 -61.65
CA LEU A 113 -68.54 47.85 -60.29
C LEU A 113 -69.56 47.04 -59.47
N VAL A 114 -69.16 46.63 -58.27
CA VAL A 114 -70.01 45.87 -57.33
C VAL A 114 -69.94 46.52 -55.96
N SER A 115 -71.10 46.94 -55.41
CA SER A 115 -71.11 47.65 -54.13
C SER A 115 -72.37 47.42 -53.29
N THR A 116 -72.28 47.76 -52.00
CA THR A 116 -73.44 47.88 -51.10
C THR A 116 -74.25 46.58 -51.03
N GLY A 117 -73.61 45.49 -50.61
CA GLY A 117 -74.23 44.17 -50.46
C GLY A 117 -74.54 43.41 -51.76
N ALA A 118 -74.20 43.98 -52.93
CA ALA A 118 -74.48 43.36 -54.23
C ALA A 118 -73.62 42.12 -54.53
N THR A 119 -74.13 41.23 -55.39
CA THR A 119 -73.42 40.01 -55.82
C THR A 119 -73.24 39.94 -57.34
N LEU A 120 -72.03 39.63 -57.80
CA LEU A 120 -71.73 39.33 -59.20
C LEU A 120 -71.11 37.93 -59.34
N ASN A 121 -71.77 37.05 -60.10
CA ASN A 121 -71.28 35.72 -60.42
C ASN A 121 -70.76 35.69 -61.86
N LEU A 122 -69.51 35.28 -62.05
CA LEU A 122 -68.83 35.10 -63.33
C LEU A 122 -68.55 33.60 -63.53
N ILE A 123 -69.03 33.06 -64.64
CA ILE A 123 -68.84 31.67 -65.04
C ILE A 123 -68.30 31.66 -66.46
N GLN A 124 -67.06 31.19 -66.67
CA GLN A 124 -66.42 31.21 -68.00
C GLN A 124 -66.53 32.58 -68.71
N SER A 125 -66.43 33.68 -67.96
CA SER A 125 -66.72 35.02 -68.46
C SER A 125 -65.51 35.93 -68.32
N THR A 126 -65.40 36.92 -69.19
CA THR A 126 -64.28 37.87 -69.23
C THR A 126 -64.77 39.28 -68.91
N ILE A 127 -64.10 39.94 -67.98
CA ILE A 127 -64.26 41.36 -67.66
C ILE A 127 -62.97 42.09 -68.02
N THR A 128 -63.06 43.19 -68.76
CA THR A 128 -61.92 44.01 -69.14
C THR A 128 -62.19 45.48 -68.82
N GLY A 129 -61.35 46.06 -67.95
CA GLY A 129 -61.24 47.50 -67.73
C GLY A 129 -60.20 48.09 -68.68
N THR A 130 -60.62 49.01 -69.55
CA THR A 130 -59.71 49.63 -70.53
C THR A 130 -58.94 50.82 -69.96
N GLY A 131 -59.30 51.28 -68.76
CA GLY A 131 -58.80 52.52 -68.17
C GLY A 131 -59.33 53.77 -68.87
N GLY A 132 -58.79 54.93 -68.49
CA GLY A 132 -59.23 56.23 -69.01
C GLY A 132 -60.20 57.00 -68.09
N ASN A 133 -60.28 56.61 -66.82
CA ASN A 133 -60.95 57.40 -65.79
C ASN A 133 -60.14 58.69 -65.49
N SER A 134 -60.82 59.73 -65.00
CA SER A 134 -60.16 60.97 -64.54
C SER A 134 -59.32 60.78 -63.27
N THR A 135 -59.50 59.64 -62.60
CA THR A 135 -58.78 59.23 -61.39
C THR A 135 -58.09 57.89 -61.69
N PRO A 136 -56.76 57.91 -61.95
CA PRO A 136 -56.04 56.74 -62.45
C PRO A 136 -56.16 55.47 -61.58
N VAL A 137 -56.34 55.64 -60.26
CA VAL A 137 -56.55 54.50 -59.35
C VAL A 137 -57.80 53.67 -59.68
N LEU A 138 -58.83 54.29 -60.28
CA LEU A 138 -60.08 53.62 -60.66
C LEU A 138 -59.96 52.81 -61.96
N ASP A 139 -58.83 52.92 -62.67
CA ASP A 139 -58.57 52.20 -63.91
C ASP A 139 -58.35 50.71 -63.63
N SER A 140 -59.44 50.03 -63.32
CA SER A 140 -59.48 48.68 -62.80
C SER A 140 -60.35 47.76 -63.67
N GLY A 141 -60.03 46.48 -63.70
CA GLY A 141 -60.88 45.47 -64.33
C GLY A 141 -62.21 45.39 -63.60
N MET A 142 -62.16 45.50 -62.28
CA MET A 142 -63.32 45.55 -61.41
C MET A 142 -63.08 46.45 -60.20
N PHE A 143 -64.11 47.18 -59.78
CA PHE A 143 -64.11 47.93 -58.52
C PHE A 143 -65.14 47.33 -57.55
N LEU A 144 -64.66 46.83 -56.42
CA LEU A 144 -65.43 46.22 -55.36
C LEU A 144 -65.44 47.13 -54.11
N SER A 145 -66.60 47.32 -53.48
CA SER A 145 -66.72 48.21 -52.31
C SER A 145 -67.90 47.86 -51.41
N ASP A 146 -67.88 48.37 -50.17
CA ASP A 146 -69.02 48.42 -49.26
C ASP A 146 -69.83 47.11 -49.12
N GLY A 147 -69.17 45.99 -48.83
CA GLY A 147 -69.82 44.69 -48.66
C GLY A 147 -70.26 43.99 -49.95
N GLY A 148 -69.71 44.37 -51.10
CA GLY A 148 -69.94 43.65 -52.36
C GLY A 148 -69.32 42.25 -52.36
N THR A 149 -69.94 41.33 -53.11
CA THR A 149 -69.48 39.94 -53.28
C THR A 149 -69.27 39.60 -54.75
N VAL A 150 -68.13 39.01 -55.09
CA VAL A 150 -67.84 38.55 -56.46
C VAL A 150 -67.41 37.09 -56.43
N ASN A 151 -68.06 36.26 -57.25
CA ASN A 151 -67.72 34.85 -57.40
C ASN A 151 -67.30 34.58 -58.85
N MET A 152 -66.05 34.17 -59.07
CA MET A 152 -65.52 33.78 -60.39
C MET A 152 -65.31 32.28 -60.45
N SER A 153 -65.69 31.66 -61.55
CA SER A 153 -65.51 30.21 -61.76
C SER A 153 -65.27 29.82 -63.22
N GLN A 154 -64.78 28.60 -63.43
CA GLN A 154 -64.71 27.92 -64.74
C GLN A 154 -63.92 28.69 -65.82
N GLY A 155 -62.73 29.19 -65.49
CA GLY A 155 -61.86 29.90 -66.43
C GLY A 155 -62.29 31.34 -66.69
N SER A 156 -62.97 31.98 -65.73
CA SER A 156 -63.31 33.40 -65.85
C SER A 156 -62.06 34.27 -65.76
N THR A 157 -62.06 35.43 -66.42
CA THR A 157 -60.93 36.36 -66.42
C THR A 157 -61.37 37.77 -66.06
N ILE A 158 -60.60 38.44 -65.19
CA ILE A 158 -60.68 39.89 -64.99
C ILE A 158 -59.34 40.49 -65.39
N THR A 159 -59.36 41.53 -66.20
CA THR A 159 -58.16 42.29 -66.57
C THR A 159 -58.39 43.78 -66.42
N GLY A 160 -57.50 44.48 -65.74
CA GLY A 160 -57.49 45.94 -65.66
C GLY A 160 -56.12 46.53 -65.93
N THR A 161 -56.02 47.87 -65.95
CA THR A 161 -54.76 48.55 -66.25
C THR A 161 -53.96 48.85 -64.97
N ASN A 162 -54.48 49.70 -64.08
CA ASN A 162 -53.86 50.04 -62.79
C ASN A 162 -54.04 48.92 -61.76
N SER A 163 -55.19 48.25 -61.75
CA SER A 163 -55.38 47.03 -60.99
C SER A 163 -56.32 46.04 -61.66
N GLY A 164 -56.16 44.75 -61.42
CA GLY A 164 -57.13 43.75 -61.86
C GLY A 164 -58.45 43.97 -61.12
N VAL A 165 -58.36 44.03 -59.79
CA VAL A 165 -59.45 44.44 -58.90
C VAL A 165 -58.98 45.56 -57.98
N LEU A 166 -59.73 46.66 -57.94
CA LEU A 166 -59.64 47.68 -56.90
C LEU A 166 -60.66 47.36 -55.81
N ILE A 167 -60.26 47.40 -54.54
CA ILE A 167 -61.17 47.32 -53.40
C ILE A 167 -61.00 48.54 -52.52
N GLY A 168 -62.07 49.25 -52.23
CA GLY A 168 -62.01 50.40 -51.32
C GLY A 168 -63.37 50.80 -50.79
N PHE A 169 -63.36 51.65 -49.75
CA PHE A 169 -64.54 52.28 -49.14
C PHE A 169 -65.57 51.33 -48.51
N GLY A 170 -65.89 51.56 -47.23
CA GLY A 170 -67.06 50.95 -46.57
C GLY A 170 -66.81 49.56 -45.96
N GLY A 171 -67.87 48.75 -45.89
CA GLY A 171 -67.84 47.40 -45.30
C GLY A 171 -66.93 46.39 -46.01
N SER A 172 -66.54 45.33 -45.29
CA SER A 172 -65.65 44.26 -45.79
C SER A 172 -66.26 43.55 -47.00
N SER A 173 -65.52 43.46 -48.10
CA SER A 173 -65.99 42.88 -49.36
C SER A 173 -65.41 41.48 -49.61
N ASP A 174 -66.15 40.63 -50.33
CA ASP A 174 -65.77 39.23 -50.56
C ASP A 174 -65.46 38.96 -52.04
N LEU A 175 -64.30 38.36 -52.32
CA LEU A 175 -63.87 37.97 -53.66
C LEU A 175 -63.45 36.50 -53.69
N VAL A 176 -64.19 35.67 -54.41
CA VAL A 176 -63.88 34.25 -54.61
C VAL A 176 -63.47 34.00 -56.05
N VAL A 177 -62.29 33.43 -56.25
CA VAL A 177 -61.67 33.15 -57.54
C VAL A 177 -61.38 31.65 -57.67
N ASP A 178 -62.20 30.96 -58.43
CA ASP A 178 -62.15 29.49 -58.57
C ASP A 178 -61.77 29.09 -60.01
N ASN A 179 -60.62 28.44 -60.20
CA ASN A 179 -60.08 28.09 -61.52
C ASN A 179 -60.17 29.27 -62.51
N SER A 180 -59.75 30.46 -62.10
CA SER A 180 -59.98 31.72 -62.81
C SER A 180 -58.78 32.67 -62.66
N THR A 181 -58.69 33.70 -63.51
CA THR A 181 -57.54 34.60 -63.58
C THR A 181 -57.92 36.04 -63.30
N ILE A 182 -57.14 36.71 -62.44
CA ILE A 182 -57.15 38.17 -62.26
C ILE A 182 -55.78 38.71 -62.67
N ALA A 183 -55.75 39.72 -63.52
CA ALA A 183 -54.51 40.34 -63.98
C ALA A 183 -54.61 41.86 -64.07
N ALA A 184 -53.49 42.55 -63.82
CA ALA A 184 -53.29 43.96 -64.14
C ALA A 184 -52.21 44.12 -65.19
N THR A 185 -52.36 45.04 -66.14
CA THR A 185 -51.38 45.27 -67.22
C THR A 185 -50.30 46.30 -66.88
N ALA A 186 -50.46 47.09 -65.81
CA ALA A 186 -49.48 48.10 -65.39
C ALA A 186 -49.25 48.13 -63.87
N GLY A 187 -50.27 47.90 -63.04
CA GLY A 187 -50.13 47.89 -61.57
C GLY A 187 -50.40 46.53 -60.92
N SER A 188 -50.93 46.58 -59.70
CA SER A 188 -51.09 45.41 -58.82
C SER A 188 -52.28 44.54 -59.23
N GLY A 189 -52.18 43.22 -59.08
CA GLY A 189 -53.27 42.31 -59.43
C GLY A 189 -54.56 42.66 -58.67
N ILE A 190 -54.44 42.85 -57.35
CA ILE A 190 -55.46 43.43 -56.48
C ILE A 190 -54.84 44.58 -55.71
N LEU A 191 -55.53 45.73 -55.68
CA LEU A 191 -55.19 46.88 -54.85
C LEU A 191 -56.31 47.11 -53.83
N ILE A 192 -55.99 47.08 -52.55
CA ILE A 192 -56.91 47.39 -51.46
C ILE A 192 -56.51 48.74 -50.85
N GLY A 193 -57.42 49.70 -50.92
CA GLY A 193 -57.10 51.10 -50.66
C GLY A 193 -56.74 51.83 -51.96
N GLY A 194 -55.63 52.57 -51.95
CA GLY A 194 -55.17 53.34 -53.12
C GLY A 194 -55.52 54.84 -53.10
N LEU A 195 -56.30 55.30 -52.11
CA LEU A 195 -56.52 56.74 -51.86
C LEU A 195 -56.31 57.06 -50.37
N PRO A 196 -55.48 58.07 -50.03
CA PRO A 196 -55.28 58.47 -48.64
C PRO A 196 -56.58 58.84 -47.92
N GLY A 197 -56.77 58.30 -46.71
CA GLY A 197 -57.94 58.56 -45.86
C GLY A 197 -59.18 57.70 -46.15
N LEU A 198 -59.07 56.76 -47.10
CA LEU A 198 -60.16 55.89 -47.52
C LEU A 198 -59.72 54.44 -47.37
N THR A 199 -60.17 53.79 -46.30
CA THR A 199 -59.76 52.42 -45.97
C THR A 199 -60.62 51.39 -46.71
N GLY A 200 -59.99 50.27 -47.06
CA GLY A 200 -60.64 49.07 -47.58
C GLY A 200 -60.52 47.90 -46.59
N SER A 201 -61.48 46.99 -46.67
CA SER A 201 -61.40 45.68 -46.01
C SER A 201 -61.89 44.61 -46.98
N ALA A 202 -61.17 43.49 -47.09
CA ALA A 202 -61.58 42.40 -47.97
C ALA A 202 -61.21 41.01 -47.46
N ASN A 203 -62.06 40.04 -47.79
CA ASN A 203 -61.74 38.62 -47.77
C ASN A 203 -61.59 38.13 -49.21
N ILE A 204 -60.44 37.57 -49.54
CA ILE A 204 -60.09 37.14 -50.89
C ILE A 204 -59.75 35.65 -50.82
N LEU A 205 -60.40 34.83 -51.64
CA LEU A 205 -60.16 33.40 -51.73
C LEU A 205 -59.84 32.98 -53.17
N LEU A 206 -58.62 32.51 -53.41
CA LEU A 206 -58.19 31.91 -54.67
C LEU A 206 -58.11 30.39 -54.48
N ARG A 207 -58.73 29.62 -55.38
CA ARG A 207 -58.72 28.16 -55.32
C ARG A 207 -58.72 27.48 -56.68
N ASN A 208 -58.29 26.21 -56.70
CA ASN A 208 -58.41 25.30 -57.83
C ASN A 208 -57.68 25.77 -59.11
N GLY A 209 -56.40 26.14 -59.01
CA GLY A 209 -55.60 26.56 -60.17
C GLY A 209 -55.85 28.00 -60.62
N SER A 210 -56.39 28.84 -59.75
CA SER A 210 -56.56 30.27 -60.03
C SER A 210 -55.20 30.97 -60.13
N VAL A 211 -55.16 32.06 -60.88
CA VAL A 211 -53.95 32.87 -61.08
C VAL A 211 -54.25 34.32 -60.75
N LEU A 212 -53.43 34.94 -59.90
CA LEU A 212 -53.45 36.38 -59.64
C LEU A 212 -52.10 36.97 -60.05
N SER A 213 -52.12 37.94 -60.96
CA SER A 213 -50.91 38.48 -61.59
C SER A 213 -50.90 40.01 -61.56
N GLY A 214 -49.78 40.58 -61.12
CA GLY A 214 -49.54 42.04 -61.10
C GLY A 214 -48.31 42.41 -61.93
N SER A 215 -48.48 43.28 -62.92
CA SER A 215 -47.38 43.65 -63.83
C SER A 215 -46.31 44.53 -63.18
N ASN A 216 -46.61 45.18 -62.05
CA ASN A 216 -45.64 45.90 -61.22
C ASN A 216 -44.85 44.97 -60.27
N GLY A 217 -45.06 43.65 -60.35
CA GLY A 217 -44.44 42.68 -59.46
C GLY A 217 -45.17 42.50 -58.12
N VAL A 218 -46.36 43.08 -57.94
CA VAL A 218 -47.18 42.93 -56.72
C VAL A 218 -48.54 42.31 -57.06
N ALA A 219 -48.81 41.11 -56.56
CA ALA A 219 -50.07 40.41 -56.77
C ALA A 219 -51.20 41.02 -55.92
N LEU A 220 -50.89 41.35 -54.65
CA LEU A 220 -51.80 42.01 -53.73
C LEU A 220 -51.10 43.13 -52.97
N GLU A 221 -51.68 44.32 -53.03
CA GLU A 221 -51.19 45.53 -52.35
C GLU A 221 -52.25 46.08 -51.40
N VAL A 222 -51.87 46.38 -50.16
CA VAL A 222 -52.75 46.90 -49.11
C VAL A 222 -52.17 48.19 -48.54
N GLU A 223 -52.89 49.30 -48.69
CA GLU A 223 -52.37 50.64 -48.36
C GLU A 223 -53.27 51.44 -47.40
N PHE A 224 -52.66 52.45 -46.76
CA PHE A 224 -53.33 53.54 -46.03
C PHE A 224 -54.26 53.10 -44.90
N GLY A 225 -53.84 52.15 -44.07
CA GLY A 225 -54.60 51.65 -42.93
C GLY A 225 -55.71 50.66 -43.32
N SER A 226 -55.62 50.08 -44.52
CA SER A 226 -56.55 49.07 -45.01
C SER A 226 -56.22 47.69 -44.43
N SER A 227 -57.17 46.75 -44.59
CA SER A 227 -57.03 45.37 -44.11
C SER A 227 -57.38 44.34 -45.18
N ALA A 228 -56.68 43.20 -45.18
CA ALA A 228 -56.94 42.13 -46.12
C ALA A 228 -56.72 40.76 -45.50
N THR A 229 -57.66 39.84 -45.74
CA THR A 229 -57.47 38.40 -45.51
C THR A 229 -57.42 37.69 -46.86
N LEU A 230 -56.29 37.09 -47.19
CA LEU A 230 -56.05 36.36 -48.44
C LEU A 230 -55.90 34.86 -48.15
N GLY A 231 -56.75 34.03 -48.74
CA GLY A 231 -56.59 32.57 -48.79
C GLY A 231 -56.26 32.13 -50.21
N VAL A 232 -55.22 31.32 -50.39
CA VAL A 232 -54.78 30.78 -51.69
C VAL A 232 -54.61 29.27 -51.55
N ASP A 233 -55.37 28.48 -52.29
CA ASP A 233 -55.33 27.01 -52.25
C ASP A 233 -55.13 26.41 -53.64
N GLY A 234 -54.04 25.67 -53.84
CA GLY A 234 -53.71 25.05 -55.12
C GLY A 234 -53.63 26.05 -56.29
N SER A 235 -53.16 27.28 -56.04
CA SER A 235 -53.25 28.41 -56.97
C SER A 235 -51.93 29.18 -57.06
N THR A 236 -51.81 30.10 -58.02
CA THR A 236 -50.56 30.83 -58.32
C THR A 236 -50.70 32.33 -58.11
N LEU A 237 -49.74 32.92 -57.39
CA LEU A 237 -49.51 34.36 -57.30
C LEU A 237 -48.28 34.74 -58.14
N GLU A 238 -48.52 35.41 -59.27
CA GLU A 238 -47.49 36.01 -60.11
C GLU A 238 -47.27 37.46 -59.67
N GLY A 239 -46.65 37.62 -58.51
CA GLY A 239 -46.34 38.89 -57.88
C GLY A 239 -46.24 38.75 -56.36
N GLY A 240 -45.61 39.76 -55.78
CA GLY A 240 -45.39 39.93 -54.35
C GLY A 240 -46.65 40.23 -53.54
N LEU A 241 -46.46 40.32 -52.23
CA LEU A 241 -47.45 40.78 -51.28
C LEU A 241 -46.92 42.06 -50.62
N SER A 242 -47.68 43.15 -50.64
CA SER A 242 -47.26 44.43 -50.06
C SER A 242 -48.28 44.96 -49.05
N ALA A 243 -47.80 45.35 -47.86
CA ALA A 243 -48.56 46.08 -46.85
C ALA A 243 -47.83 47.37 -46.46
N ASP A 244 -48.46 48.51 -46.71
CA ASP A 244 -47.88 49.84 -46.47
C ASP A 244 -48.84 50.80 -45.74
N GLY A 245 -48.28 51.79 -45.05
CA GLY A 245 -49.02 52.87 -44.41
C GLY A 245 -49.94 52.42 -43.27
N ALA A 246 -49.39 51.72 -42.28
CA ALA A 246 -50.10 51.16 -41.12
C ALA A 246 -51.22 50.16 -41.47
N SER A 247 -51.04 49.41 -42.55
CA SER A 247 -52.01 48.42 -43.05
C SER A 247 -51.84 47.04 -42.41
N GLN A 248 -52.87 46.19 -42.53
CA GLN A 248 -52.87 44.82 -42.01
C GLN A 248 -53.14 43.80 -43.12
N LEU A 249 -52.20 42.89 -43.37
CA LEU A 249 -52.33 41.81 -44.32
C LEU A 249 -52.20 40.45 -43.61
N THR A 250 -53.23 39.61 -43.69
CA THR A 250 -53.17 38.20 -43.29
C THR A 250 -53.29 37.34 -44.53
N ALA A 251 -52.26 36.54 -44.84
CA ALA A 251 -52.21 35.69 -46.01
C ALA A 251 -51.96 34.22 -45.63
N THR A 252 -52.80 33.32 -46.14
CA THR A 252 -52.63 31.86 -46.01
C THR A 252 -52.51 31.24 -47.39
N LEU A 253 -51.36 30.63 -47.66
CA LEU A 253 -51.08 29.89 -48.90
C LEU A 253 -51.07 28.38 -48.57
N ALA A 254 -51.79 27.58 -49.33
CA ALA A 254 -51.82 26.12 -49.22
C ALA A 254 -51.58 25.51 -50.59
N GLN A 255 -50.60 24.61 -50.72
CA GLN A 255 -50.28 23.93 -51.99
C GLN A 255 -50.10 24.89 -53.18
N SER A 256 -49.59 26.10 -52.92
CA SER A 256 -49.63 27.22 -53.85
C SER A 256 -48.23 27.67 -54.25
N VAL A 257 -48.14 28.44 -55.33
CA VAL A 257 -46.88 29.01 -55.83
C VAL A 257 -46.97 30.53 -55.79
N MET A 258 -45.93 31.19 -55.29
CA MET A 258 -45.79 32.64 -55.29
C MET A 258 -44.42 33.06 -55.82
N THR A 259 -44.41 34.03 -56.72
CA THR A 259 -43.19 34.69 -57.21
C THR A 259 -43.26 36.19 -56.95
N GLY A 260 -42.28 36.77 -56.29
CA GLY A 260 -42.23 38.20 -55.95
C GLY A 260 -41.98 38.41 -54.47
N ASP A 261 -41.66 39.65 -54.11
CA ASP A 261 -41.24 39.99 -52.75
C ASP A 261 -42.44 40.14 -51.80
N VAL A 262 -42.23 39.84 -50.52
CA VAL A 262 -43.16 40.18 -49.44
C VAL A 262 -42.61 41.42 -48.74
N THR A 263 -43.31 42.55 -48.82
CA THR A 263 -42.85 43.82 -48.25
C THR A 263 -43.82 44.33 -47.19
N THR A 264 -43.30 44.66 -46.00
CA THR A 264 -44.08 45.26 -44.91
C THR A 264 -43.41 46.55 -44.46
N THR A 265 -44.07 47.69 -44.68
CA THR A 265 -43.47 49.01 -44.52
C THR A 265 -44.34 49.96 -43.68
N ALA A 266 -43.73 51.02 -43.14
CA ALA A 266 -44.41 52.16 -42.50
C ALA A 266 -45.42 51.77 -41.40
N GLY A 267 -44.99 51.01 -40.40
CA GLY A 267 -45.79 50.61 -39.25
C GLY A 267 -46.89 49.58 -39.55
N SER A 268 -46.78 48.89 -40.69
CA SER A 268 -47.74 47.86 -41.11
C SER A 268 -47.50 46.51 -40.44
N ARG A 269 -48.49 45.62 -40.53
CA ARG A 269 -48.40 44.23 -40.06
C ARG A 269 -48.73 43.25 -41.18
N THR A 270 -47.85 42.26 -41.38
CA THR A 270 -48.10 41.12 -42.26
C THR A 270 -48.02 39.82 -41.48
N ASP A 271 -49.08 39.01 -41.54
CA ASP A 271 -49.13 37.63 -41.03
C ASP A 271 -49.22 36.67 -42.21
N LEU A 272 -48.09 36.07 -42.61
CA LEU A 272 -47.99 35.17 -43.75
C LEU A 272 -47.79 33.73 -43.28
N THR A 273 -48.75 32.86 -43.57
CA THR A 273 -48.65 31.41 -43.35
C THR A 273 -48.66 30.68 -44.69
N ALA A 274 -47.68 29.82 -44.94
CA ALA A 274 -47.61 29.00 -46.14
C ALA A 274 -47.46 27.52 -45.79
N VAL A 275 -48.37 26.69 -46.28
CA VAL A 275 -48.41 25.23 -46.06
C VAL A 275 -48.19 24.51 -47.39
N ASN A 276 -47.19 23.65 -47.47
CA ASN A 276 -46.82 22.89 -48.68
C ASN A 276 -46.71 23.75 -49.95
N SER A 277 -46.20 24.97 -49.82
CA SER A 277 -46.19 25.99 -50.88
C SER A 277 -44.77 26.36 -51.29
N GLN A 278 -44.61 26.92 -52.49
CA GLN A 278 -43.31 27.35 -53.04
C GLN A 278 -43.31 28.87 -53.21
N LEU A 279 -42.40 29.55 -52.51
CA LEU A 279 -42.23 31.00 -52.54
C LEU A 279 -40.86 31.34 -53.13
N THR A 280 -40.81 32.28 -54.06
CA THR A 280 -39.56 32.85 -54.61
C THR A 280 -39.62 34.36 -54.54
N GLY A 281 -38.68 34.99 -53.85
CA GLY A 281 -38.65 36.43 -53.59
C GLY A 281 -38.16 36.73 -52.18
N ASN A 282 -37.73 37.96 -51.96
CA ASN A 282 -37.26 38.41 -50.65
C ASN A 282 -38.44 38.75 -49.74
N VAL A 283 -38.22 38.64 -48.44
CA VAL A 283 -39.17 39.03 -47.40
C VAL A 283 -38.55 40.18 -46.59
N SER A 284 -39.07 41.40 -46.76
CA SER A 284 -38.48 42.62 -46.19
C SER A 284 -39.46 43.35 -45.29
N THR A 285 -39.03 43.68 -44.07
CA THR A 285 -39.81 44.43 -43.07
C THR A 285 -39.04 45.66 -42.62
N THR A 286 -39.60 46.86 -42.79
CA THR A 286 -38.96 48.14 -42.45
C THR A 286 -39.96 49.15 -41.85
N GLY A 287 -39.44 50.19 -41.19
CA GLY A 287 -40.20 51.36 -40.75
C GLY A 287 -41.08 51.11 -39.54
N GLY A 288 -40.57 50.41 -38.52
CA GLY A 288 -41.31 50.07 -37.30
C GLY A 288 -42.41 49.04 -37.51
N SER A 289 -42.30 48.22 -38.57
CA SER A 289 -43.33 47.27 -38.98
C SER A 289 -43.20 45.91 -38.29
N THR A 290 -44.23 45.07 -38.40
CA THR A 290 -44.25 43.72 -37.82
C THR A 290 -44.53 42.65 -38.87
N LEU A 291 -43.73 41.58 -38.89
CA LEU A 291 -43.95 40.40 -39.73
C LEU A 291 -44.00 39.13 -38.87
N LEU A 292 -45.02 38.31 -39.09
CA LEU A 292 -45.06 36.91 -38.67
C LEU A 292 -45.02 36.03 -39.91
N LEU A 293 -43.94 35.28 -40.08
CA LEU A 293 -43.73 34.37 -41.20
C LEU A 293 -43.79 32.92 -40.70
N GLY A 294 -44.79 32.16 -41.11
CA GLY A 294 -44.94 30.74 -40.83
C GLY A 294 -44.84 29.90 -42.08
N LEU A 295 -43.84 29.02 -42.19
CA LEU A 295 -43.67 28.10 -43.31
C LEU A 295 -43.77 26.66 -42.81
N SER A 296 -44.75 25.88 -43.30
CA SER A 296 -44.94 24.47 -42.94
C SER A 296 -44.89 23.57 -44.19
N GLY A 297 -43.89 22.69 -44.31
CA GLY A 297 -43.71 21.87 -45.51
C GLY A 297 -43.42 22.67 -46.79
N SER A 298 -43.11 23.96 -46.65
CA SER A 298 -42.99 24.94 -47.73
C SER A 298 -41.53 25.25 -48.04
N SER A 299 -41.26 25.79 -49.23
CA SER A 299 -39.93 26.27 -49.62
C SER A 299 -39.92 27.79 -49.88
N LEU A 300 -38.89 28.48 -49.41
CA LEU A 300 -38.60 29.88 -49.73
C LEU A 300 -37.21 30.01 -50.35
N THR A 301 -37.12 30.64 -51.52
CA THR A 301 -35.84 31.10 -52.09
C THR A 301 -35.81 32.63 -52.09
N GLY A 302 -34.98 33.22 -51.23
CA GLY A 302 -34.88 34.66 -51.01
C GLY A 302 -34.44 35.01 -49.59
N ASP A 303 -33.95 36.23 -49.41
CA ASP A 303 -33.47 36.72 -48.12
C ASP A 303 -34.64 37.23 -47.26
N ILE A 304 -34.51 37.09 -45.94
CA ILE A 304 -35.42 37.64 -44.95
C ILE A 304 -34.71 38.77 -44.19
N THR A 305 -35.23 39.99 -44.27
CA THR A 305 -34.59 41.19 -43.70
C THR A 305 -35.52 42.00 -42.80
N ALA A 306 -34.96 42.52 -41.71
CA ALA A 306 -35.60 43.44 -40.78
C ALA A 306 -34.76 44.71 -40.60
N SER A 307 -35.34 45.89 -40.83
CA SER A 307 -34.67 47.17 -40.60
C SER A 307 -35.56 48.22 -39.92
N ASP A 308 -34.94 49.29 -39.43
CA ASP A 308 -35.60 50.49 -38.93
C ASP A 308 -36.62 50.19 -37.81
N ALA A 309 -36.16 49.60 -36.72
CA ALA A 309 -36.94 49.25 -35.53
C ALA A 309 -38.10 48.27 -35.78
N SER A 310 -37.95 47.36 -36.75
CA SER A 310 -38.97 46.37 -37.09
C SER A 310 -38.93 45.12 -36.22
N GLN A 311 -40.05 44.40 -36.15
CA GLN A 311 -40.20 43.14 -35.41
C GLN A 311 -40.54 42.00 -36.36
N VAL A 312 -39.70 40.96 -36.41
CA VAL A 312 -39.86 39.81 -37.32
C VAL A 312 -39.81 38.50 -36.54
N ALA A 313 -40.82 37.65 -36.70
CA ALA A 313 -40.86 36.30 -36.15
C ALA A 313 -40.98 35.26 -37.26
N ILE A 314 -40.03 34.33 -37.34
CA ILE A 314 -39.90 33.34 -38.41
C ILE A 314 -40.06 31.95 -37.79
N ASN A 315 -41.12 31.25 -38.18
CA ASN A 315 -41.42 29.89 -37.73
C ASN A 315 -41.39 28.92 -38.92
N LEU A 316 -40.39 28.04 -38.95
CA LEU A 316 -40.17 27.06 -40.01
C LEU A 316 -40.44 25.65 -39.48
N ALA A 317 -41.35 24.91 -40.10
CA ALA A 317 -41.75 23.55 -39.71
C ALA A 317 -41.72 22.60 -40.93
N GLY A 318 -40.74 21.71 -41.04
CA GLY A 318 -40.56 20.90 -42.25
C GLY A 318 -40.26 21.74 -43.50
N ALA A 319 -39.76 22.97 -43.35
CA ALA A 319 -39.57 23.91 -44.44
C ALA A 319 -38.14 23.91 -44.99
N VAL A 320 -37.97 24.41 -46.20
CA VAL A 320 -36.65 24.60 -46.84
C VAL A 320 -36.48 26.07 -47.21
N VAL A 321 -35.50 26.75 -46.61
CA VAL A 321 -35.20 28.15 -46.90
C VAL A 321 -33.79 28.26 -47.48
N ASN A 322 -33.68 28.91 -48.63
CA ASN A 322 -32.40 29.23 -49.28
C ASN A 322 -32.26 30.75 -49.40
N GLY A 323 -31.50 31.34 -48.47
CA GLY A 323 -31.36 32.78 -48.31
C GLY A 323 -30.89 33.15 -46.90
N ASN A 324 -30.40 34.38 -46.74
CA ASN A 324 -29.93 34.90 -45.46
C ASN A 324 -31.09 35.38 -44.59
N VAL A 325 -30.90 35.34 -43.28
CA VAL A 325 -31.79 36.00 -42.31
C VAL A 325 -31.00 37.10 -41.61
N SER A 326 -31.44 38.34 -41.69
CA SER A 326 -30.70 39.46 -41.10
C SER A 326 -31.60 40.53 -40.48
N ALA A 327 -31.11 41.12 -39.39
CA ALA A 327 -31.69 42.31 -38.79
C ALA A 327 -30.62 43.41 -38.60
N ASP A 328 -31.04 44.67 -38.61
CA ASP A 328 -30.19 45.76 -38.14
C ASP A 328 -30.19 45.84 -36.60
N ALA A 329 -29.28 46.65 -36.05
CA ALA A 329 -29.11 46.79 -34.60
C ALA A 329 -30.33 47.41 -33.88
N THR A 330 -31.31 47.95 -34.60
CA THR A 330 -32.53 48.55 -34.03
C THR A 330 -33.73 47.60 -34.06
N SER A 331 -33.65 46.55 -34.87
CA SER A 331 -34.73 45.62 -35.16
C SER A 331 -34.61 44.35 -34.31
N VAL A 332 -35.74 43.68 -34.10
CA VAL A 332 -35.81 42.42 -33.35
C VAL A 332 -36.26 41.31 -34.30
N ALA A 333 -35.42 40.29 -34.47
CA ALA A 333 -35.75 39.09 -35.23
C ALA A 333 -35.64 37.84 -34.36
N THR A 334 -36.57 36.89 -34.55
CA THR A 334 -36.50 35.55 -33.97
C THR A 334 -36.63 34.50 -35.08
N LEU A 335 -35.87 33.42 -34.96
CA LEU A 335 -35.81 32.34 -35.94
C LEU A 335 -35.98 30.99 -35.25
N GLN A 336 -37.01 30.27 -35.64
CA GLN A 336 -37.33 28.94 -35.15
C GLN A 336 -37.34 27.93 -36.32
N LEU A 337 -36.51 26.89 -36.23
CA LEU A 337 -36.46 25.76 -37.17
C LEU A 337 -36.90 24.48 -36.47
N GLU A 338 -37.91 23.82 -37.02
CA GLU A 338 -38.38 22.51 -36.57
C GLU A 338 -38.43 21.55 -37.76
N GLY A 339 -37.63 20.48 -37.75
CA GLY A 339 -37.49 19.57 -38.90
C GLY A 339 -37.19 20.26 -40.23
N SER A 340 -36.54 21.43 -40.20
CA SER A 340 -36.38 22.35 -41.34
C SER A 340 -34.93 22.45 -41.80
N GLN A 341 -34.72 22.90 -43.03
CA GLN A 341 -33.41 23.16 -43.62
C GLN A 341 -33.28 24.65 -43.97
N LEU A 342 -32.25 25.32 -43.46
CA LEU A 342 -31.87 26.68 -43.86
C LEU A 342 -30.47 26.68 -44.44
N THR A 343 -30.31 27.21 -45.66
CA THR A 343 -28.99 27.48 -46.26
C THR A 343 -28.84 28.98 -46.43
N GLY A 344 -27.92 29.58 -45.67
CA GLY A 344 -27.69 31.02 -45.62
C GLY A 344 -27.20 31.49 -44.26
N ASN A 345 -26.66 32.70 -44.19
CA ASN A 345 -26.14 33.27 -42.95
C ASN A 345 -27.27 33.87 -42.11
N VAL A 346 -27.08 33.85 -40.78
CA VAL A 346 -27.97 34.49 -39.82
C VAL A 346 -27.22 35.61 -39.10
N THR A 347 -27.70 36.84 -39.23
CA THR A 347 -27.00 38.04 -38.71
C THR A 347 -27.90 38.88 -37.81
N ASN A 348 -27.46 39.18 -36.58
CA ASN A 348 -28.17 39.99 -35.58
C ASN A 348 -29.60 39.53 -35.26
N VAL A 349 -29.85 38.22 -35.29
CA VAL A 349 -31.14 37.65 -34.87
C VAL A 349 -31.08 37.39 -33.37
N GLY A 350 -32.00 37.95 -32.57
CA GLY A 350 -31.93 37.85 -31.11
C GLY A 350 -31.92 36.40 -30.63
N THR A 351 -32.85 35.59 -31.11
CA THR A 351 -32.92 34.15 -30.78
C THR A 351 -32.96 33.29 -32.03
N VAL A 352 -32.04 32.33 -32.12
CA VAL A 352 -31.99 31.28 -33.13
C VAL A 352 -32.18 29.93 -32.44
N ASP A 353 -33.33 29.30 -32.63
CA ASP A 353 -33.68 28.01 -32.05
C ASP A 353 -33.85 26.97 -33.17
N VAL A 354 -32.96 25.97 -33.17
CA VAL A 354 -32.86 24.94 -34.20
C VAL A 354 -33.10 23.57 -33.56
N ARG A 355 -34.20 22.89 -33.92
CA ARG A 355 -34.58 21.64 -33.26
C ARG A 355 -35.20 20.59 -34.17
N ASN A 356 -35.38 19.37 -33.63
CA ASN A 356 -36.07 18.25 -34.29
C ASN A 356 -35.42 17.86 -35.63
N ALA A 357 -34.12 17.54 -35.63
CA ALA A 357 -33.34 17.19 -36.82
C ALA A 357 -33.27 18.29 -37.89
N SER A 358 -33.45 19.55 -37.49
CA SER A 358 -33.22 20.69 -38.37
C SER A 358 -31.73 20.85 -38.70
N VAL A 359 -31.44 21.38 -39.88
CA VAL A 359 -30.09 21.67 -40.37
C VAL A 359 -30.00 23.13 -40.78
N LEU A 360 -29.02 23.85 -40.25
CA LEU A 360 -28.66 25.20 -40.69
C LEU A 360 -27.24 25.15 -41.26
N THR A 361 -27.08 25.53 -42.53
CA THR A 361 -25.78 25.63 -43.19
C THR A 361 -25.48 27.10 -43.47
N GLY A 362 -24.54 27.68 -42.71
CA GLY A 362 -24.21 29.10 -42.74
C GLY A 362 -23.75 29.62 -41.37
N ASN A 363 -23.11 30.78 -41.37
CA ASN A 363 -22.58 31.37 -40.14
C ASN A 363 -23.69 32.09 -39.36
N ILE A 364 -23.55 32.11 -38.04
CA ILE A 364 -24.42 32.87 -37.13
C ILE A 364 -23.59 33.95 -36.45
N THR A 365 -23.98 35.21 -36.59
CA THR A 365 -23.23 36.36 -36.08
C THR A 365 -24.12 37.31 -35.30
N GLY A 366 -23.67 37.75 -34.12
CA GLY A 366 -24.32 38.84 -33.36
C GLY A 366 -25.67 38.49 -32.75
N SER A 367 -25.95 37.21 -32.49
CA SER A 367 -27.20 36.74 -31.89
C SER A 367 -27.11 36.69 -30.36
N ASP A 368 -28.19 36.96 -29.63
CA ASP A 368 -28.16 36.87 -28.16
C ASP A 368 -28.15 35.39 -27.71
N THR A 369 -28.91 34.54 -28.39
CA THR A 369 -29.08 33.15 -28.01
C THR A 369 -29.14 32.24 -29.23
N VAL A 370 -28.31 31.19 -29.22
CA VAL A 370 -28.37 30.08 -30.18
C VAL A 370 -28.62 28.79 -29.40
N GLN A 371 -29.75 28.14 -29.65
CA GLN A 371 -30.14 26.87 -29.03
C GLN A 371 -30.29 25.79 -30.09
N LEU A 372 -29.60 24.67 -29.90
CA LEU A 372 -29.73 23.47 -30.73
C LEU A 372 -30.31 22.34 -29.88
N THR A 373 -31.39 21.70 -30.34
CA THR A 373 -32.01 20.54 -29.67
C THR A 373 -32.22 19.39 -30.66
N GLY A 374 -31.32 18.41 -30.64
CA GLY A 374 -31.26 17.32 -31.62
C GLY A 374 -31.14 17.83 -33.06
N ALA A 375 -30.27 18.82 -33.28
CA ALA A 375 -30.14 19.52 -34.56
C ALA A 375 -28.67 19.69 -34.99
N GLN A 376 -28.46 20.12 -36.24
CA GLN A 376 -27.13 20.36 -36.81
C GLN A 376 -26.97 21.80 -37.29
N VAL A 377 -25.83 22.42 -36.97
CA VAL A 377 -25.36 23.66 -37.59
C VAL A 377 -24.00 23.41 -38.23
N ASP A 378 -23.87 23.76 -39.51
CA ASP A 378 -22.62 23.74 -40.27
C ASP A 378 -22.21 25.19 -40.56
N GLY A 379 -21.39 25.78 -39.68
CA GLY A 379 -20.96 27.18 -39.76
C GLY A 379 -20.40 27.72 -38.45
N ASP A 380 -19.70 28.86 -38.53
CA ASP A 380 -19.11 29.51 -37.36
C ASP A 380 -20.16 30.33 -36.59
N LEU A 381 -20.04 30.35 -35.26
CA LEU A 381 -20.80 31.21 -34.36
C LEU A 381 -19.87 32.31 -33.82
N THR A 382 -20.17 33.57 -34.14
CA THR A 382 -19.34 34.71 -33.71
C THR A 382 -20.17 35.76 -32.99
N GLN A 383 -19.66 36.30 -31.88
CA GLN A 383 -20.36 37.30 -31.06
C GLN A 383 -21.76 36.84 -30.65
N VAL A 384 -21.90 35.57 -30.27
CA VAL A 384 -23.15 35.00 -29.77
C VAL A 384 -23.11 34.96 -28.25
N THR A 385 -24.01 35.64 -27.55
CA THR A 385 -23.93 35.74 -26.08
C THR A 385 -24.09 34.39 -25.38
N SER A 386 -25.10 33.59 -25.74
CA SER A 386 -25.33 32.26 -25.17
C SER A 386 -25.51 31.20 -26.24
N VAL A 387 -24.74 30.12 -26.14
CA VAL A 387 -24.80 28.96 -27.03
C VAL A 387 -25.11 27.71 -26.21
N SER A 388 -26.19 27.00 -26.54
CA SER A 388 -26.59 25.76 -25.88
C SER A 388 -26.89 24.66 -26.90
N LEU A 389 -26.25 23.50 -26.73
CA LEU A 389 -26.42 22.31 -27.57
C LEU A 389 -26.92 21.15 -26.70
N THR A 390 -28.09 20.61 -27.02
CA THR A 390 -28.70 19.50 -26.27
C THR A 390 -29.22 18.40 -27.20
N GLY A 391 -29.48 17.20 -26.65
CA GLY A 391 -30.25 16.16 -27.34
C GLY A 391 -29.57 15.54 -28.55
N GLY A 392 -28.23 15.41 -28.55
CA GLY A 392 -27.48 14.88 -29.70
C GLY A 392 -27.23 15.91 -30.78
N SER A 393 -27.17 17.20 -30.42
CA SER A 393 -26.91 18.27 -31.38
C SER A 393 -25.45 18.28 -31.85
N VAL A 394 -25.23 18.76 -33.07
CA VAL A 394 -23.93 18.82 -33.71
C VAL A 394 -23.67 20.24 -34.21
N LEU A 395 -22.56 20.84 -33.80
CA LEU A 395 -22.04 22.06 -34.41
C LEU A 395 -20.70 21.78 -35.09
N ASN A 396 -20.65 21.97 -36.40
CA ASN A 396 -19.45 21.86 -37.21
C ASN A 396 -18.96 23.28 -37.56
N GLY A 397 -18.20 23.89 -36.66
CA GLY A 397 -17.68 25.25 -36.81
C GLY A 397 -17.08 25.79 -35.52
N ASN A 398 -16.46 26.97 -35.59
CA ASN A 398 -15.81 27.61 -34.45
C ASN A 398 -16.80 28.47 -33.65
N ILE A 399 -16.49 28.69 -32.38
CA ILE A 399 -17.19 29.63 -31.51
C ILE A 399 -16.21 30.72 -31.07
N ALA A 400 -16.58 31.98 -31.26
CA ALA A 400 -15.78 33.13 -30.85
C ALA A 400 -16.61 34.19 -30.13
N GLY A 401 -16.20 34.55 -28.91
CA GLY A 401 -16.74 35.69 -28.17
C GLY A 401 -18.11 35.46 -27.52
N SER A 402 -18.38 34.26 -27.00
CA SER A 402 -19.61 33.97 -26.25
C SER A 402 -19.45 34.13 -24.75
N ASP A 403 -20.48 34.57 -24.03
CA ASP A 403 -20.43 34.59 -22.56
C ASP A 403 -20.55 33.17 -21.98
N THR A 404 -21.41 32.35 -22.60
CA THR A 404 -21.69 30.98 -22.16
C THR A 404 -21.75 30.02 -23.35
N LEU A 405 -21.07 28.87 -23.21
CA LEU A 405 -21.17 27.72 -24.09
C LEU A 405 -21.52 26.48 -23.26
N GLU A 406 -22.65 25.84 -23.54
CA GLU A 406 -23.10 24.62 -22.87
C GLU A 406 -23.36 23.50 -23.89
N LEU A 407 -22.74 22.34 -23.68
CA LEU A 407 -22.97 21.13 -24.45
C LEU A 407 -23.48 20.02 -23.52
N GLU A 408 -24.70 19.55 -23.72
CA GLU A 408 -25.26 18.39 -23.04
C GLU A 408 -25.54 17.27 -24.05
N ALA A 409 -24.88 16.12 -23.88
CA ALA A 409 -24.98 14.96 -24.77
C ALA A 409 -24.87 15.34 -26.26
N SER A 410 -23.95 16.24 -26.59
CA SER A 410 -23.82 16.89 -27.91
C SER A 410 -22.36 17.03 -28.35
N SER A 411 -22.12 17.38 -29.62
CA SER A 411 -20.77 17.46 -30.19
C SER A 411 -20.44 18.78 -30.89
N LEU A 412 -19.21 19.23 -30.73
CA LEU A 412 -18.63 20.40 -31.41
C LEU A 412 -17.31 20.04 -32.10
N THR A 413 -17.23 20.26 -33.42
CA THR A 413 -15.98 20.13 -34.18
C THR A 413 -15.47 21.51 -34.60
N GLY A 414 -14.82 22.21 -33.67
CA GLY A 414 -14.22 23.53 -33.92
C GLY A 414 -13.63 24.15 -32.66
N ASP A 415 -12.85 25.21 -32.84
CA ASP A 415 -12.18 25.91 -31.75
C ASP A 415 -13.16 26.80 -30.98
N VAL A 416 -12.91 26.95 -29.68
CA VAL A 416 -13.65 27.86 -28.80
C VAL A 416 -12.69 28.94 -28.31
N THR A 417 -13.00 30.20 -28.64
CA THR A 417 -12.12 31.33 -28.35
C THR A 417 -12.85 32.42 -27.59
N ASN A 418 -12.19 33.01 -26.59
CA ASN A 418 -12.68 34.14 -25.81
C ASN A 418 -14.08 33.93 -25.21
N SER A 419 -14.35 32.73 -24.70
CA SER A 419 -15.64 32.41 -24.09
C SER A 419 -15.64 32.65 -22.58
N GLY A 420 -16.68 33.25 -22.00
CA GLY A 420 -16.75 33.47 -20.55
C GLY A 420 -16.77 32.17 -19.75
N SER A 421 -17.55 31.19 -20.20
CA SER A 421 -17.61 29.84 -19.64
C SER A 421 -17.88 28.80 -20.72
N VAL A 422 -17.28 27.61 -20.55
CA VAL A 422 -17.45 26.44 -21.41
C VAL A 422 -17.78 25.24 -20.53
N ALA A 423 -18.98 24.68 -20.68
CA ALA A 423 -19.47 23.55 -19.90
C ALA A 423 -19.86 22.39 -20.83
N LEU A 424 -19.30 21.21 -20.57
CA LEU A 424 -19.63 19.97 -21.27
C LEU A 424 -20.15 18.94 -20.26
N SER A 425 -21.32 18.36 -20.51
CA SER A 425 -21.96 17.36 -19.66
C SER A 425 -22.54 16.18 -20.45
N ASN A 426 -22.80 15.06 -19.75
CA ASN A 426 -23.56 13.92 -20.26
C ASN A 426 -23.01 13.28 -21.55
N GLY A 427 -21.69 13.08 -21.62
CA GLY A 427 -21.05 12.42 -22.76
C GLY A 427 -20.80 13.35 -23.95
N SER A 428 -20.81 14.67 -23.73
CA SER A 428 -20.49 15.65 -24.77
C SER A 428 -19.04 15.55 -25.25
N VAL A 429 -18.81 15.89 -26.53
CA VAL A 429 -17.49 15.80 -27.17
C VAL A 429 -17.14 17.11 -27.87
N LEU A 430 -15.95 17.63 -27.60
CA LEU A 430 -15.36 18.76 -28.32
C LEU A 430 -14.00 18.36 -28.88
N THR A 431 -13.72 18.65 -30.16
CA THR A 431 -12.46 18.25 -30.81
C THR A 431 -11.55 19.41 -31.21
N GLY A 432 -11.86 20.64 -30.79
CA GLY A 432 -11.02 21.83 -31.03
C GLY A 432 -10.27 22.29 -29.79
N THR A 433 -9.47 23.35 -29.97
CA THR A 433 -8.75 24.04 -28.90
C THR A 433 -9.66 25.02 -28.19
N ILE A 434 -9.53 25.12 -26.86
CA ILE A 434 -10.18 26.15 -26.06
C ILE A 434 -9.12 27.20 -25.67
N SER A 435 -9.35 28.46 -25.99
CA SER A 435 -8.37 29.53 -25.72
C SER A 435 -8.99 30.83 -25.22
N GLY A 436 -8.26 31.56 -24.36
CA GLY A 436 -8.65 32.88 -23.87
C GLY A 436 -9.99 32.90 -23.12
N SER A 437 -10.41 31.74 -22.60
CA SER A 437 -11.75 31.53 -22.04
C SER A 437 -11.73 31.56 -20.51
N GLY A 438 -12.84 31.85 -19.84
CA GLY A 438 -12.89 31.92 -18.38
C GLY A 438 -12.83 30.54 -17.73
N THR A 439 -13.99 29.96 -17.44
CA THR A 439 -14.07 28.64 -16.79
C THR A 439 -14.33 27.53 -17.80
N VAL A 440 -13.62 26.40 -17.67
CA VAL A 440 -13.84 25.19 -18.47
C VAL A 440 -14.22 24.05 -17.54
N GLN A 441 -15.45 23.54 -17.67
CA GLN A 441 -15.99 22.48 -16.82
C GLN A 441 -16.42 21.28 -17.67
N LEU A 442 -15.88 20.11 -17.34
CA LEU A 442 -16.27 18.84 -17.95
C LEU A 442 -16.89 17.94 -16.88
N SER A 443 -18.05 17.36 -17.18
CA SER A 443 -18.71 16.35 -16.35
C SER A 443 -19.10 15.15 -17.20
N GLY A 444 -18.41 14.02 -17.00
CA GLY A 444 -18.55 12.81 -17.82
C GLY A 444 -18.44 13.08 -19.33
N SER A 445 -17.53 13.95 -19.74
CA SER A 445 -17.42 14.47 -21.11
C SER A 445 -15.97 14.49 -21.61
N GLN A 446 -15.78 14.70 -22.92
CA GLN A 446 -14.48 14.61 -23.57
C GLN A 446 -14.10 15.88 -24.34
N VAL A 447 -12.86 16.34 -24.15
CA VAL A 447 -12.21 17.34 -25.01
C VAL A 447 -10.96 16.72 -25.64
N ASN A 448 -10.85 16.82 -26.96
CA ASN A 448 -9.69 16.42 -27.74
C ASN A 448 -9.05 17.67 -28.36
N GLY A 449 -8.29 18.41 -27.58
CA GLY A 449 -7.67 19.67 -27.97
C GLY A 449 -7.03 20.37 -26.77
N ASN A 450 -6.21 21.38 -27.04
CA ASN A 450 -5.45 22.07 -25.99
C ASN A 450 -6.32 23.11 -25.27
N LEU A 451 -5.98 23.41 -24.02
CA LEU A 451 -6.55 24.51 -23.24
C LEU A 451 -5.46 25.55 -22.98
N THR A 452 -5.62 26.76 -23.50
CA THR A 452 -4.58 27.81 -23.38
C THR A 452 -5.16 29.12 -22.85
N GLN A 453 -4.50 29.74 -21.87
CA GLN A 453 -4.95 30.98 -21.24
C GLN A 453 -6.41 30.90 -20.77
N VAL A 454 -6.73 29.84 -20.02
CA VAL A 454 -8.04 29.65 -19.41
C VAL A 454 -7.97 29.88 -17.90
N ASN A 455 -8.93 30.55 -17.28
CA ASN A 455 -8.80 30.90 -15.86
C ASN A 455 -8.83 29.64 -14.98
N SER A 456 -9.82 28.77 -15.16
CA SER A 456 -9.96 27.55 -14.34
C SER A 456 -10.44 26.36 -15.16
N VAL A 457 -9.89 25.20 -14.85
CA VAL A 457 -10.21 23.93 -15.50
C VAL A 457 -10.65 22.93 -14.44
N SER A 458 -11.86 22.38 -14.60
CA SER A 458 -12.42 21.35 -13.72
C SER A 458 -12.94 20.17 -14.52
N LEU A 459 -12.44 18.98 -14.23
CA LEU A 459 -12.86 17.71 -14.84
C LEU A 459 -13.45 16.82 -13.76
N THR A 460 -14.68 16.37 -13.95
CA THR A 460 -15.43 15.53 -13.00
C THR A 460 -16.10 14.33 -13.68
N GLY A 461 -16.46 13.31 -12.91
CA GLY A 461 -17.41 12.27 -13.34
C GLY A 461 -16.93 11.40 -14.52
N GLY A 462 -15.64 11.08 -14.58
CA GLY A 462 -15.07 10.30 -15.69
C GLY A 462 -14.74 11.12 -16.93
N SER A 463 -14.51 12.43 -16.78
CA SER A 463 -14.17 13.30 -17.90
C SER A 463 -12.76 13.02 -18.44
N VAL A 464 -12.57 13.26 -19.73
CA VAL A 464 -11.31 13.01 -20.43
C VAL A 464 -10.88 14.28 -21.17
N LEU A 465 -9.67 14.76 -20.88
CA LEU A 465 -9.01 15.76 -21.71
C LEU A 465 -7.77 15.15 -22.36
N ASN A 466 -7.70 15.24 -23.68
CA ASN A 466 -6.56 14.83 -24.48
C ASN A 466 -5.99 16.08 -25.18
N GLY A 467 -4.99 16.69 -24.57
CA GLY A 467 -4.38 17.95 -24.99
C GLY A 467 -3.64 18.64 -23.84
N ASP A 468 -2.77 19.58 -24.18
CA ASP A 468 -1.97 20.32 -23.20
C ASP A 468 -2.79 21.42 -22.51
N ILE A 469 -2.40 21.75 -21.28
CA ILE A 469 -2.91 22.90 -20.53
C ILE A 469 -1.78 23.91 -20.32
N ALA A 470 -2.00 25.15 -20.73
CA ALA A 470 -1.00 26.22 -20.57
C ALA A 470 -1.62 27.52 -20.05
N GLY A 471 -1.06 28.05 -18.96
CA GLY A 471 -1.40 29.38 -18.44
C GLY A 471 -2.76 29.46 -17.79
N SER A 472 -3.11 28.49 -16.93
CA SER A 472 -4.35 28.49 -16.15
C SER A 472 -4.14 28.87 -14.69
N ASP A 473 -5.14 29.44 -14.00
CA ASP A 473 -5.00 29.71 -12.55
C ASP A 473 -5.12 28.41 -11.74
N THR A 474 -6.03 27.53 -12.16
CA THR A 474 -6.31 26.27 -11.45
C THR A 474 -6.61 25.13 -12.41
N LEU A 475 -6.12 23.93 -12.07
CA LEU A 475 -6.49 22.66 -12.67
C LEU A 475 -6.99 21.72 -11.57
N GLN A 476 -8.22 21.24 -11.69
CA GLN A 476 -8.82 20.26 -10.79
C GLN A 476 -9.31 19.04 -11.58
N LEU A 477 -8.80 17.86 -11.23
CA LEU A 477 -9.31 16.58 -11.69
C LEU A 477 -9.94 15.83 -10.52
N ASP A 478 -11.16 15.38 -10.71
CA ASP A 478 -11.91 14.53 -9.79
C ASP A 478 -12.47 13.33 -10.56
N ALA A 479 -12.02 12.11 -10.20
CA ALA A 479 -12.35 10.88 -10.89
C ALA A 479 -12.26 10.98 -12.43
N SER A 480 -11.21 11.62 -12.94
CA SER A 480 -11.08 12.02 -14.36
C SER A 480 -9.65 11.85 -14.87
N SER A 481 -9.44 11.95 -16.19
CA SER A 481 -8.13 11.75 -16.82
C SER A 481 -7.70 12.90 -17.73
N LEU A 482 -6.41 13.24 -17.67
CA LEU A 482 -5.72 14.16 -18.57
C LEU A 482 -4.55 13.45 -19.24
N THR A 483 -4.45 13.56 -20.57
CA THR A 483 -3.23 13.23 -21.33
C THR A 483 -2.74 14.50 -22.01
N GLY A 484 -1.55 14.96 -21.66
CA GLY A 484 -0.97 16.24 -22.10
C GLY A 484 -0.17 16.92 -20.99
N ASP A 485 0.71 17.84 -21.38
CA ASP A 485 1.55 18.58 -20.44
C ASP A 485 0.76 19.72 -19.77
N VAL A 486 1.09 20.00 -18.51
CA VAL A 486 0.55 21.13 -17.74
C VAL A 486 1.66 22.14 -17.49
N THR A 487 1.50 23.36 -18.01
CA THR A 487 2.53 24.40 -17.94
C THR A 487 1.97 25.70 -17.38
N ASN A 488 2.77 26.39 -16.57
CA ASN A 488 2.46 27.72 -16.04
C ASN A 488 1.06 27.79 -15.37
N THR A 489 0.69 26.76 -14.60
CA THR A 489 -0.62 26.68 -13.95
C THR A 489 -0.53 27.06 -12.47
N GLY A 490 -1.41 27.92 -11.96
CA GLY A 490 -1.33 28.44 -10.60
C GLY A 490 -1.46 27.37 -9.50
N SER A 491 -2.30 26.35 -9.68
CA SER A 491 -2.35 25.15 -8.83
C SER A 491 -2.90 23.95 -9.58
N VAL A 492 -2.41 22.75 -9.23
CA VAL A 492 -2.82 21.48 -9.84
C VAL A 492 -3.28 20.54 -8.72
N ALA A 493 -4.54 20.10 -8.78
CA ALA A 493 -5.11 19.18 -7.80
C ALA A 493 -5.77 17.98 -8.50
N LEU A 494 -5.40 16.77 -8.08
CA LEU A 494 -5.97 15.51 -8.54
C LEU A 494 -6.58 14.75 -7.37
N SER A 495 -7.80 14.26 -7.54
CA SER A 495 -8.54 13.53 -6.50
C SER A 495 -9.32 12.32 -7.03
N ASN A 496 -9.67 11.40 -6.13
CA ASN A 496 -10.61 10.30 -6.38
C ASN A 496 -10.25 9.39 -7.57
N GLY A 497 -8.98 8.94 -7.65
CA GLY A 497 -8.52 8.04 -8.71
C GLY A 497 -8.24 8.75 -10.04
N SER A 498 -8.02 10.06 -10.02
CA SER A 498 -7.67 10.82 -11.21
C SER A 498 -6.28 10.47 -11.73
N VAL A 499 -6.11 10.55 -13.05
CA VAL A 499 -4.83 10.22 -13.72
C VAL A 499 -4.41 11.35 -14.65
N LEU A 500 -3.18 11.84 -14.48
CA LEU A 500 -2.53 12.74 -15.44
C LEU A 500 -1.33 12.03 -16.06
N THR A 501 -1.26 12.02 -17.39
CA THR A 501 -0.11 11.51 -18.15
C THR A 501 0.49 12.65 -18.97
N GLY A 502 1.64 13.15 -18.52
CA GLY A 502 2.28 14.38 -19.01
C GLY A 502 3.08 15.06 -17.91
N ASN A 503 3.97 15.97 -18.29
CA ASN A 503 4.81 16.70 -17.36
C ASN A 503 4.07 17.90 -16.75
N ILE A 504 4.48 18.29 -15.54
CA ILE A 504 4.00 19.52 -14.89
C ILE A 504 5.20 20.46 -14.73
N SER A 505 5.13 21.64 -15.34
CA SER A 505 6.24 22.61 -15.31
C SER A 505 5.82 24.05 -15.00
N GLY A 506 6.67 24.78 -14.27
CA GLY A 506 6.48 26.20 -13.97
C GLY A 506 5.17 26.53 -13.25
N SER A 507 4.61 25.56 -12.54
CA SER A 507 3.27 25.62 -11.93
C SER A 507 3.38 25.86 -10.41
N GLY A 508 2.27 26.17 -9.75
CA GLY A 508 2.25 26.31 -8.29
C GLY A 508 2.22 24.97 -7.58
N ALA A 509 1.35 24.84 -6.56
CA ALA A 509 1.29 23.64 -5.75
C ALA A 509 0.66 22.48 -6.53
N VAL A 510 1.28 21.30 -6.46
CA VAL A 510 0.77 20.04 -7.01
C VAL A 510 0.30 19.16 -5.85
N GLN A 511 -1.00 18.87 -5.82
CA GLN A 511 -1.65 18.10 -4.74
C GLN A 511 -2.35 16.87 -5.33
N LEU A 512 -2.01 15.68 -4.83
CA LEU A 512 -2.65 14.43 -5.21
C LEU A 512 -3.31 13.80 -3.98
N THR A 513 -4.56 13.36 -4.11
CA THR A 513 -5.25 12.56 -3.09
C THR A 513 -5.87 11.32 -3.74
N GLY A 514 -5.34 10.13 -3.41
CA GLY A 514 -5.70 8.86 -4.06
C GLY A 514 -5.64 8.91 -5.58
N SER A 515 -4.62 9.57 -6.15
CA SER A 515 -4.52 9.85 -7.59
C SER A 515 -3.11 9.63 -8.13
N GLN A 516 -2.96 9.66 -9.46
CA GLN A 516 -1.70 9.33 -10.13
C GLN A 516 -1.25 10.39 -11.13
N VAL A 517 0.04 10.72 -11.12
CA VAL A 517 0.74 11.48 -12.16
C VAL A 517 1.82 10.60 -12.79
N ASN A 518 1.84 10.52 -14.11
CA ASN A 518 2.88 9.87 -14.91
C ASN A 518 3.60 10.94 -15.75
N GLY A 519 4.68 11.50 -15.20
CA GLY A 519 5.46 12.58 -15.80
C GLY A 519 6.28 13.35 -14.77
N ASP A 520 7.22 14.15 -15.26
CA ASP A 520 8.16 14.89 -14.40
C ASP A 520 7.54 16.20 -13.88
N LEU A 521 7.94 16.58 -12.67
CA LEU A 521 7.57 17.84 -12.02
C LEU A 521 8.81 18.74 -12.01
N THR A 522 8.72 19.91 -12.67
CA THR A 522 9.84 20.84 -12.78
C THR A 522 9.44 22.25 -12.39
N GLN A 523 10.21 22.86 -11.47
CA GLN A 523 9.98 24.23 -10.99
C GLN A 523 8.55 24.46 -10.48
N VAL A 524 8.00 23.47 -9.78
CA VAL A 524 6.71 23.58 -9.09
C VAL A 524 6.90 24.13 -7.68
N SER A 525 5.93 24.85 -7.11
CA SER A 525 6.14 25.47 -5.79
C SER A 525 6.28 24.44 -4.67
N SER A 526 5.46 23.39 -4.69
CA SER A 526 5.44 22.33 -3.68
C SER A 526 4.70 21.10 -4.21
N VAL A 527 5.06 19.94 -3.69
CA VAL A 527 4.44 18.65 -4.03
C VAL A 527 3.89 18.01 -2.76
N ALA A 528 2.61 17.66 -2.77
CA ALA A 528 1.95 16.94 -1.67
C ALA A 528 1.14 15.75 -2.21
N LEU A 529 1.50 14.54 -1.78
CA LEU A 529 0.83 13.30 -2.13
C LEU A 529 0.19 12.69 -0.89
N ALA A 530 -1.09 12.33 -0.96
CA ALA A 530 -1.84 11.72 0.14
C ALA A 530 -2.72 10.54 -0.31
N GLY A 531 -3.03 9.63 0.61
CA GLY A 531 -4.12 8.65 0.48
C GLY A 531 -3.96 7.65 -0.66
N GLY A 532 -2.78 7.06 -0.81
CA GLY A 532 -2.45 6.11 -1.87
C GLY A 532 -2.07 6.75 -3.20
N SER A 533 -1.64 8.01 -3.18
CA SER A 533 -1.24 8.72 -4.41
C SER A 533 0.10 8.24 -4.96
N VAL A 534 0.27 8.33 -6.28
CA VAL A 534 1.46 7.87 -6.99
C VAL A 534 2.01 8.94 -7.91
N LEU A 535 3.29 9.26 -7.78
CA LEU A 535 4.04 10.05 -8.76
C LEU A 535 5.09 9.17 -9.45
N ASN A 536 4.95 8.97 -10.76
CA ASN A 536 5.95 8.31 -11.59
C ASN A 536 6.68 9.36 -12.45
N GLY A 537 7.76 9.93 -11.92
CA GLY A 537 8.57 10.95 -12.59
C GLY A 537 9.53 11.64 -11.62
N ASP A 538 10.49 12.38 -12.17
CA ASP A 538 11.45 13.16 -11.39
C ASP A 538 10.79 14.44 -10.84
N ASN A 539 11.19 14.86 -9.65
CA ASN A 539 10.84 16.16 -9.08
C ASN A 539 12.08 17.05 -8.97
N THR A 540 12.05 18.22 -9.62
CA THR A 540 13.18 19.16 -9.64
C THR A 540 12.74 20.57 -9.25
N GLY A 541 13.38 21.15 -8.23
CA GLY A 541 13.26 22.58 -7.92
C GLY A 541 12.01 22.99 -7.12
N SER A 542 11.51 22.11 -6.24
CA SER A 542 10.34 22.41 -5.38
C SER A 542 10.74 22.91 -4.00
N ALA A 543 9.96 23.81 -3.38
CA ALA A 543 10.26 24.23 -2.01
C ALA A 543 10.08 23.07 -0.99
N ALA A 544 9.10 22.20 -1.23
CA ALA A 544 8.83 21.04 -0.39
C ALA A 544 8.25 19.87 -1.19
N VAL A 545 8.60 18.65 -0.80
CA VAL A 545 8.02 17.39 -1.27
C VAL A 545 7.52 16.63 -0.05
N GLN A 546 6.22 16.38 0.01
CA GLN A 546 5.55 15.68 1.12
C GLN A 546 4.79 14.47 0.59
N LEU A 547 5.10 13.29 1.12
CA LEU A 547 4.36 12.05 0.84
C LEU A 547 3.76 11.54 2.15
N ASP A 548 2.45 11.30 2.15
CA ASP A 548 1.72 10.68 3.24
C ASP A 548 0.92 9.49 2.70
N ASP A 549 1.21 8.27 3.18
CA ASP A 549 0.64 7.02 2.65
C ASP A 549 0.68 6.96 1.11
N SER A 550 1.83 7.32 0.51
CA SER A 550 1.95 7.55 -0.94
C SER A 550 3.29 7.06 -1.50
N ALA A 551 3.37 6.91 -2.83
CA ALA A 551 4.55 6.43 -3.51
C ALA A 551 5.08 7.40 -4.57
N MET A 552 6.40 7.50 -4.69
CA MET A 552 7.07 8.19 -5.78
C MET A 552 8.17 7.30 -6.37
N THR A 553 8.24 7.24 -7.70
CA THR A 553 9.39 6.70 -8.43
C THR A 553 10.02 7.81 -9.27
N GLY A 554 11.33 8.03 -9.11
CA GLY A 554 12.04 9.16 -9.71
C GLY A 554 12.90 9.88 -8.66
N ASN A 555 13.81 10.72 -9.14
CA ASN A 555 14.71 11.47 -8.28
C ASN A 555 14.04 12.74 -7.76
N VAL A 556 14.40 13.15 -6.53
CA VAL A 556 14.09 14.46 -5.98
C VAL A 556 15.37 15.30 -6.00
N THR A 557 15.39 16.39 -6.75
CA THR A 557 16.57 17.25 -6.87
C THR A 557 16.25 18.71 -6.54
N GLN A 558 17.22 19.38 -5.91
CA GLN A 558 17.16 20.82 -5.59
C GLN A 558 15.86 21.22 -4.87
N SER A 559 15.39 20.36 -3.96
CA SER A 559 14.15 20.60 -3.22
C SER A 559 14.44 21.04 -1.80
N GLY A 560 13.74 22.03 -1.25
CA GLY A 560 14.03 22.55 0.10
C GLY A 560 13.92 21.47 1.19
N SER A 561 12.72 20.90 1.36
CA SER A 561 12.48 19.79 2.31
C SER A 561 11.84 18.57 1.64
N VAL A 562 12.23 17.37 2.09
CA VAL A 562 11.63 16.10 1.67
C VAL A 562 11.12 15.37 2.91
N VAL A 563 9.80 15.17 3.00
CA VAL A 563 9.15 14.55 4.16
C VAL A 563 8.29 13.37 3.71
N LEU A 564 8.54 12.19 4.28
CA LEU A 564 7.76 10.98 4.04
C LEU A 564 7.14 10.49 5.35
N SER A 565 5.82 10.24 5.35
CA SER A 565 5.07 9.72 6.49
C SER A 565 4.14 8.55 6.14
N SER A 566 3.69 7.82 7.16
CA SER A 566 2.57 6.86 7.08
C SER A 566 2.76 5.73 6.05
N GLY A 567 3.95 5.13 6.00
CA GLY A 567 4.23 4.02 5.06
C GLY A 567 4.60 4.47 3.65
N SER A 568 4.89 5.76 3.45
CA SER A 568 5.28 6.29 2.14
C SER A 568 6.59 5.69 1.62
N VAL A 569 6.71 5.57 0.31
CA VAL A 569 7.88 5.00 -0.36
C VAL A 569 8.39 5.91 -1.48
N LEU A 570 9.66 6.32 -1.40
CA LEU A 570 10.38 6.95 -2.51
C LEU A 570 11.39 5.96 -3.09
N THR A 571 11.31 5.69 -4.39
CA THR A 571 12.31 4.90 -5.14
C THR A 571 13.05 5.81 -6.11
N GLY A 572 14.20 6.31 -5.69
CA GLY A 572 15.02 7.28 -6.41
C GLY A 572 15.93 8.05 -5.46
N ASN A 573 16.86 8.82 -6.01
CA ASN A 573 17.84 9.56 -5.22
C ASN A 573 17.28 10.91 -4.75
N VAL A 574 17.78 11.40 -3.62
CA VAL A 574 17.55 12.77 -3.15
C VAL A 574 18.86 13.56 -3.24
N ASN A 575 18.87 14.68 -3.96
CA ASN A 575 20.09 15.47 -4.18
C ASN A 575 19.86 16.98 -3.97
N GLY A 576 20.64 17.59 -3.08
CA GLY A 576 20.62 19.05 -2.88
C GLY A 576 19.40 19.54 -2.11
N SER A 577 19.04 18.85 -1.02
CA SER A 577 17.92 19.20 -0.14
C SER A 577 18.38 19.66 1.24
N ASP A 578 17.69 20.63 1.85
CA ASP A 578 18.07 21.12 3.18
C ASP A 578 17.77 20.07 4.26
N THR A 579 16.63 19.38 4.16
CA THR A 579 16.22 18.34 5.11
C THR A 579 15.57 17.14 4.43
N VAL A 580 15.84 15.95 4.97
CA VAL A 580 15.14 14.72 4.63
C VAL A 580 14.61 14.08 5.92
N GLN A 581 13.29 13.94 6.04
CA GLN A 581 12.63 13.38 7.22
C GLN A 581 11.75 12.19 6.84
N LEU A 582 11.94 11.06 7.51
CA LEU A 582 11.15 9.85 7.34
C LEU A 582 10.48 9.51 8.67
N THR A 583 9.16 9.30 8.65
CA THR A 583 8.40 8.80 9.81
C THR A 583 7.60 7.57 9.40
N GLY A 584 8.01 6.37 9.86
CA GLY A 584 7.45 5.09 9.43
C GLY A 584 7.40 4.90 7.92
N SER A 585 8.45 5.33 7.21
CA SER A 585 8.48 5.40 5.75
C SER A 585 9.81 4.93 5.17
N GLN A 586 9.89 4.74 3.85
CA GLN A 586 11.04 4.16 3.18
C GLN A 586 11.57 5.01 2.01
N VAL A 587 12.90 5.11 1.92
CA VAL A 587 13.61 5.62 0.73
C VAL A 587 14.53 4.53 0.20
N ASN A 588 14.44 4.25 -1.11
CA ASN A 588 15.32 3.35 -1.84
C ASN A 588 16.14 4.16 -2.86
N GLY A 589 17.28 4.68 -2.43
CA GLY A 589 18.15 5.54 -3.21
C GLY A 589 19.13 6.33 -2.34
N ASN A 590 20.11 6.95 -2.98
CA ASN A 590 21.16 7.70 -2.29
C ASN A 590 20.69 9.12 -1.93
N LEU A 591 21.20 9.62 -0.80
CA LEU A 591 21.00 10.98 -0.32
C LEU A 591 22.33 11.72 -0.47
N THR A 592 22.35 12.76 -1.30
CA THR A 592 23.57 13.49 -1.63
C THR A 592 23.40 14.98 -1.42
N GLN A 593 24.40 15.65 -0.85
CA GLN A 593 24.33 17.10 -0.56
C GLN A 593 23.08 17.47 0.25
N VAL A 594 22.80 16.71 1.32
CA VAL A 594 21.61 16.90 2.16
C VAL A 594 21.96 17.60 3.48
N GLY A 595 21.25 18.65 3.87
CA GLY A 595 21.61 19.43 5.07
C GLY A 595 21.45 18.66 6.38
N SER A 596 20.35 17.93 6.57
CA SER A 596 20.16 17.01 7.70
C SER A 596 19.23 15.85 7.33
N VAL A 597 19.43 14.70 7.97
CA VAL A 597 18.65 13.48 7.73
C VAL A 597 18.11 12.95 9.05
N ALA A 598 16.81 12.73 9.14
CA ALA A 598 16.16 12.15 10.32
C ALA A 598 15.22 10.99 9.92
N LEU A 599 15.45 9.82 10.50
CA LEU A 599 14.62 8.63 10.35
C LEU A 599 14.00 8.28 11.70
N VAL A 600 12.67 8.22 11.77
CA VAL A 600 11.94 7.96 13.01
C VAL A 600 10.88 6.88 12.80
N GLY A 601 10.64 6.05 13.82
CA GLY A 601 9.44 5.23 13.93
C GLY A 601 9.34 4.12 12.89
N SER A 602 10.33 3.23 12.84
CA SER A 602 10.43 2.13 11.86
C SER A 602 10.63 2.61 10.41
N SER A 603 11.34 3.72 10.23
CA SER A 603 11.74 4.18 8.89
C SER A 603 12.92 3.39 8.36
N ALA A 604 13.04 3.32 7.03
CA ALA A 604 14.11 2.60 6.35
C ALA A 604 14.76 3.46 5.23
N LEU A 605 16.09 3.53 5.23
CA LEU A 605 16.85 4.06 4.10
C LEU A 605 17.74 2.97 3.50
N ASN A 606 17.58 2.70 2.21
CA ASN A 606 18.45 1.81 1.45
C ASN A 606 19.22 2.61 0.39
N GLY A 607 20.41 3.09 0.77
CA GLY A 607 21.29 3.90 -0.06
C GLY A 607 22.35 4.62 0.77
N ASP A 608 23.34 5.18 0.09
CA ASP A 608 24.42 5.94 0.74
C ASP A 608 23.96 7.37 1.08
N ILE A 609 24.47 7.90 2.19
CA ILE A 609 24.41 9.34 2.52
C ILE A 609 25.80 9.92 2.26
N THR A 610 25.92 10.89 1.34
CA THR A 610 27.19 11.57 1.06
C THR A 610 27.07 13.09 1.02
N GLY A 611 27.82 13.77 1.89
CA GLY A 611 27.83 15.21 2.01
C GLY A 611 26.59 15.74 2.73
N GLY A 612 26.79 16.58 3.74
CA GLY A 612 25.69 17.07 4.55
C GLY A 612 26.04 17.46 5.98
N GLY A 613 24.99 17.62 6.80
CA GLY A 613 25.07 17.79 8.25
C GLY A 613 24.65 16.52 9.00
N ALA A 614 24.01 16.68 10.16
CA ALA A 614 23.70 15.59 11.08
C ALA A 614 22.75 14.51 10.50
N VAL A 615 23.03 13.25 10.84
CA VAL A 615 22.21 12.06 10.52
C VAL A 615 21.69 11.46 11.81
N GLN A 616 20.37 11.33 11.95
CA GLN A 616 19.72 10.76 13.14
C GLN A 616 18.79 9.60 12.77
N LEU A 617 18.97 8.46 13.43
CA LEU A 617 18.08 7.30 13.36
C LEU A 617 17.48 7.05 14.75
N VAL A 618 16.16 7.00 14.84
CA VAL A 618 15.41 6.64 16.06
C VAL A 618 14.45 5.50 15.73
N ALA A 619 14.65 4.34 16.37
CA ALA A 619 13.91 3.10 16.10
C ALA A 619 13.79 2.79 14.58
N SER A 620 14.88 2.97 13.83
CA SER A 620 14.89 2.94 12.36
C SER A 620 16.11 2.21 11.79
N SER A 621 16.08 1.86 10.52
CA SER A 621 17.16 1.10 9.87
C SER A 621 17.73 1.80 8.65
N MET A 622 19.04 1.64 8.41
CA MET A 622 19.71 2.08 7.20
C MET A 622 20.67 1.02 6.67
N THR A 623 20.67 0.84 5.36
CA THR A 623 21.67 0.07 4.62
C THR A 623 22.39 1.01 3.65
N GLY A 624 23.72 1.05 3.68
CA GLY A 624 24.53 2.00 2.92
C GLY A 624 25.50 2.77 3.83
N ASN A 625 26.46 3.43 3.21
CA ASN A 625 27.50 4.18 3.92
C ASN A 625 27.03 5.59 4.29
N VAL A 626 27.59 6.14 5.35
CA VAL A 626 27.39 7.53 5.78
C VAL A 626 28.72 8.25 5.71
N ILE A 627 28.80 9.28 4.85
CA ILE A 627 29.94 10.18 4.73
C ILE A 627 29.42 11.60 5.01
N THR A 628 29.67 12.10 6.21
CA THR A 628 29.25 13.43 6.68
C THR A 628 30.32 14.04 7.56
N THR A 629 30.41 15.38 7.64
CA THR A 629 31.38 16.10 8.49
C THR A 629 30.84 16.49 9.86
N ASP A 630 29.57 16.18 10.16
CA ASP A 630 28.88 16.58 11.39
C ASP A 630 28.72 15.38 12.34
N SER A 631 27.51 14.95 12.68
CA SER A 631 27.27 13.87 13.63
C SER A 631 26.38 12.77 13.07
N VAL A 632 26.56 11.55 13.57
CA VAL A 632 25.71 10.39 13.31
C VAL A 632 25.20 9.86 14.65
N ALA A 633 23.88 9.89 14.87
CA ALA A 633 23.26 9.44 16.11
C ALA A 633 22.23 8.34 15.85
N LEU A 634 22.38 7.20 16.50
CA LEU A 634 21.47 6.06 16.42
C LEU A 634 20.91 5.77 17.81
N SER A 635 19.59 5.68 17.94
CA SER A 635 18.94 5.34 19.21
C SER A 635 17.76 4.39 19.09
N GLU A 636 17.27 3.89 20.22
CA GLU A 636 16.01 3.12 20.35
C GLU A 636 15.95 1.86 19.46
N GLY A 637 17.03 1.07 19.40
CA GLY A 637 17.09 -0.16 18.61
C GLY A 637 17.37 0.08 17.12
N SER A 638 17.82 1.28 16.74
CA SER A 638 18.19 1.56 15.35
C SER A 638 19.33 0.67 14.85
N LEU A 639 19.37 0.43 13.54
CA LEU A 639 20.38 -0.42 12.88
C LEU A 639 20.97 0.28 11.65
N LEU A 640 22.29 0.45 11.60
CA LEU A 640 23.04 0.84 10.39
C LEU A 640 23.96 -0.30 9.98
N THR A 641 23.93 -0.74 8.71
CA THR A 641 24.79 -1.83 8.21
C THR A 641 25.84 -1.39 7.19
N GLY A 642 26.23 -0.12 7.19
CA GLY A 642 27.32 0.38 6.35
C GLY A 642 28.31 1.20 7.15
N ASN A 643 29.36 1.63 6.46
CA ASN A 643 30.49 2.32 7.08
C ASN A 643 30.13 3.77 7.38
N VAL A 644 30.74 4.34 8.43
CA VAL A 644 30.69 5.76 8.74
C VAL A 644 32.08 6.36 8.54
N ALA A 645 32.17 7.46 7.78
CA ALA A 645 33.42 8.13 7.51
C ALA A 645 33.33 9.66 7.67
N ASP A 646 34.45 10.26 8.06
CA ASP A 646 34.70 11.71 8.11
C ASP A 646 33.78 12.52 9.05
N SER A 647 33.05 11.84 9.96
CA SER A 647 32.11 12.46 10.90
C SER A 647 32.79 12.95 12.18
N ALA A 648 32.35 14.10 12.70
CA ALA A 648 32.85 14.64 13.96
C ALA A 648 32.51 13.73 15.16
N SER A 649 31.33 13.09 15.15
CA SER A 649 30.98 12.09 16.16
C SER A 649 30.00 11.01 15.68
N VAL A 650 30.11 9.80 16.25
CA VAL A 650 29.11 8.73 16.17
C VAL A 650 28.64 8.37 17.57
N GLN A 651 27.33 8.38 17.77
CA GLN A 651 26.69 8.06 19.04
C GLN A 651 25.68 6.93 18.83
N LEU A 652 25.82 5.84 19.58
CA LEU A 652 24.86 4.76 19.67
C LEU A 652 24.27 4.72 21.08
N ASP A 653 22.95 4.76 21.18
CA ASP A 653 22.19 4.67 22.43
C ASP A 653 21.12 3.57 22.34
N GLY A 654 21.44 2.38 22.85
CA GLY A 654 20.64 1.18 22.65
C GLY A 654 20.46 0.79 21.18
N ALA A 655 21.49 0.99 20.35
CA ALA A 655 21.43 0.82 18.90
C ALA A 655 22.56 -0.07 18.35
N GLN A 656 22.51 -0.38 17.05
CA GLN A 656 23.46 -1.26 16.38
C GLN A 656 24.11 -0.62 15.15
N LEU A 657 25.44 -0.73 15.04
CA LEU A 657 26.22 -0.38 13.86
C LEU A 657 27.00 -1.62 13.38
N LYS A 658 26.85 -1.98 12.11
CA LYS A 658 27.58 -3.07 11.45
C LYS A 658 28.40 -2.54 10.28
N GLY A 659 29.44 -1.78 10.59
CA GLY A 659 30.34 -1.19 9.62
C GLY A 659 31.54 -0.54 10.29
N ASP A 660 32.54 -0.23 9.46
CA ASP A 660 33.75 0.45 9.90
C ASP A 660 33.48 1.94 10.12
N VAL A 661 34.24 2.51 11.05
CA VAL A 661 34.15 3.88 11.49
C VAL A 661 35.53 4.51 11.32
N THR A 662 35.67 5.46 10.39
CA THR A 662 36.97 6.01 9.98
C THR A 662 36.98 7.52 9.92
N GLY A 663 38.14 8.14 10.19
CA GLY A 663 38.32 9.59 10.04
C GLY A 663 37.59 10.45 11.08
N MET A 664 37.08 9.83 12.15
CA MET A 664 36.26 10.53 13.15
C MET A 664 37.03 10.95 14.39
N THR A 665 36.49 11.93 15.12
CA THR A 665 37.01 12.38 16.42
C THR A 665 36.36 11.71 17.63
N ASP A 666 35.05 11.40 17.69
CA ASP A 666 34.48 10.72 18.87
C ASP A 666 33.49 9.59 18.51
N LEU A 667 33.63 8.44 19.19
CA LEU A 667 32.73 7.29 19.15
C LEU A 667 32.18 7.05 20.56
N SER A 668 30.85 7.03 20.71
CA SER A 668 30.17 6.76 21.97
C SER A 668 29.15 5.64 21.81
N LEU A 669 29.23 4.61 22.65
CA LEU A 669 28.27 3.51 22.74
C LEU A 669 27.70 3.47 24.16
N ALA A 670 26.39 3.56 24.30
CA ALA A 670 25.69 3.51 25.57
C ALA A 670 24.48 2.56 25.53
N ASN A 671 24.03 2.12 26.72
CA ASN A 671 22.73 1.46 26.93
C ASN A 671 22.51 0.19 26.09
N SER A 672 23.43 -0.77 26.17
CA SER A 672 23.38 -2.03 25.40
C SER A 672 23.50 -1.84 23.88
N SER A 673 24.30 -0.85 23.48
CA SER A 673 24.66 -0.68 22.07
C SER A 673 25.62 -1.76 21.59
N LEU A 674 25.56 -2.06 20.29
CA LEU A 674 26.43 -3.04 19.64
C LEU A 674 27.09 -2.42 18.39
N MET A 675 28.41 -2.42 18.34
CA MET A 675 29.17 -2.14 17.12
C MET A 675 29.87 -3.41 16.62
N THR A 676 29.77 -3.71 15.33
CA THR A 676 30.61 -4.70 14.65
C THR A 676 31.33 -4.04 13.49
N GLY A 677 32.64 -3.87 13.60
CA GLY A 677 33.45 -3.12 12.65
C GLY A 677 34.60 -2.39 13.35
N ASN A 678 35.54 -1.87 12.57
CA ASN A 678 36.74 -1.24 13.11
C ASN A 678 36.52 0.24 13.40
N PHE A 679 37.26 0.79 14.35
CA PHE A 679 37.33 2.23 14.60
C PHE A 679 38.76 2.72 14.39
N THR A 680 38.95 3.64 13.44
CA THR A 680 40.27 4.19 13.11
C THR A 680 40.29 5.71 13.18
N VAL A 681 41.14 6.25 14.06
CA VAL A 681 41.48 7.68 14.15
C VAL A 681 42.69 7.95 13.28
N THR A 682 42.55 8.85 12.29
CA THR A 682 43.63 9.24 11.36
C THR A 682 44.04 10.68 11.62
N GLY A 683 45.15 10.89 12.34
CA GLY A 683 45.55 12.22 12.82
C GLY A 683 44.57 12.81 13.85
N GLY A 684 44.99 13.87 14.56
CA GLY A 684 44.15 14.52 15.58
C GLY A 684 44.01 13.71 16.88
N THR A 685 42.94 13.97 17.64
CA THR A 685 42.61 13.27 18.89
C THR A 685 41.19 12.76 18.83
N GLY A 686 40.97 11.54 19.27
CA GLY A 686 39.65 11.00 19.41
C GLY A 686 39.43 10.06 20.59
N THR A 687 38.16 9.83 20.88
CA THR A 687 37.71 9.04 22.03
C THR A 687 36.78 7.92 21.58
N ALA A 688 36.99 6.70 22.06
CA ALA A 688 36.02 5.60 22.01
C ALA A 688 35.51 5.34 23.43
N GLN A 689 34.29 5.78 23.75
CA GLN A 689 33.67 5.60 25.07
C GLN A 689 32.53 4.58 25.00
N LEU A 690 32.65 3.50 25.77
CA LEU A 690 31.65 2.44 25.87
C LEU A 690 31.11 2.39 27.31
N THR A 691 29.78 2.45 27.46
CA THR A 691 29.07 2.25 28.73
C THR A 691 27.98 1.20 28.55
N ASP A 692 28.03 0.12 29.32
CA ASP A 692 27.11 -1.02 29.25
C ASP A 692 26.86 -1.53 27.82
N SER A 693 27.92 -1.62 26.99
CA SER A 693 27.81 -1.87 25.54
C SER A 693 28.88 -2.85 25.02
N THR A 694 28.71 -3.33 23.79
CA THR A 694 29.61 -4.31 23.15
C THR A 694 30.16 -3.77 21.83
N TRP A 695 31.46 -3.95 21.60
CA TRP A 695 32.12 -3.66 20.33
C TRP A 695 32.95 -4.85 19.88
N ALA A 696 32.64 -5.41 18.72
CA ALA A 696 33.44 -6.43 18.05
C ALA A 696 34.18 -5.82 16.84
N GLY A 697 35.47 -5.58 16.97
CA GLY A 697 36.33 -5.00 15.93
C GLY A 697 37.52 -4.25 16.50
N ASP A 698 38.42 -3.84 15.60
CA ASP A 698 39.73 -3.32 16.00
C ASP A 698 39.71 -1.81 16.23
N ALA A 699 40.48 -1.37 17.22
CA ALA A 699 40.71 0.03 17.55
C ALA A 699 42.11 0.47 17.08
N ALA A 700 42.20 1.49 16.24
CA ALA A 700 43.49 1.93 15.69
C ALA A 700 43.67 3.45 15.71
N ALA A 701 44.89 3.89 16.04
CA ALA A 701 45.36 5.26 15.78
C ALA A 701 46.49 5.23 14.76
N VAL A 702 46.33 6.01 13.69
CA VAL A 702 47.30 6.09 12.58
C VAL A 702 47.63 7.52 12.18
N GLY A 703 48.79 7.72 11.54
CA GLY A 703 49.17 9.01 10.95
C GLY A 703 49.41 10.13 11.97
N GLY A 704 49.83 9.80 13.20
CA GLY A 704 50.00 10.76 14.29
C GLY A 704 48.73 11.05 15.09
N GLY A 705 47.75 10.13 15.07
CA GLY A 705 46.51 10.25 15.83
C GLY A 705 46.68 9.88 17.30
N VAL A 706 45.80 10.40 18.16
CA VAL A 706 45.69 10.03 19.58
C VAL A 706 44.32 9.41 19.81
N LEU A 707 44.25 8.20 20.35
CA LEU A 707 42.99 7.53 20.69
C LEU A 707 42.90 7.20 22.18
N HIS A 708 41.84 7.66 22.83
CA HIS A 708 41.48 7.26 24.19
C HIS A 708 40.32 6.26 24.16
N THR A 709 40.55 5.03 24.62
CA THR A 709 39.53 3.97 24.66
C THR A 709 39.09 3.75 26.11
N LEU A 710 37.83 4.05 26.43
CA LEU A 710 37.27 3.98 27.78
C LEU A 710 36.08 3.02 27.82
N LEU A 711 36.16 1.97 28.64
CA LEU A 711 35.11 0.97 28.84
C LEU A 711 34.60 1.02 30.29
N THR A 712 33.29 1.10 30.45
CA THR A 712 32.60 0.95 31.75
C THR A 712 31.48 -0.09 31.59
N GLY A 713 31.51 -1.19 32.33
CA GLY A 713 30.50 -2.26 32.18
C GLY A 713 30.41 -2.85 30.77
N SER A 714 31.48 -2.75 29.97
CA SER A 714 31.43 -2.96 28.51
C SER A 714 32.38 -4.03 28.02
N GLU A 715 32.16 -4.51 26.80
CA GLU A 715 32.98 -5.53 26.13
C GLU A 715 33.58 -5.00 24.83
N LEU A 716 34.89 -5.17 24.65
CA LEU A 716 35.60 -4.98 23.38
C LEU A 716 36.25 -6.30 22.96
N ASP A 717 35.86 -6.84 21.81
CA ASP A 717 36.44 -8.03 21.17
C ASP A 717 37.13 -7.61 19.86
N GLY A 718 38.43 -7.32 19.95
CA GLY A 718 39.27 -6.84 18.85
C GLY A 718 40.62 -6.30 19.33
N ASP A 719 41.54 -6.17 18.37
CA ASP A 719 42.90 -5.71 18.65
C ASP A 719 42.95 -4.19 18.79
N VAL A 720 43.87 -3.67 19.61
CA VAL A 720 44.11 -2.24 19.75
C VAL A 720 45.53 -1.90 19.36
N SER A 721 45.72 -0.94 18.46
CA SER A 721 47.04 -0.64 17.89
C SER A 721 47.32 0.84 17.66
N ALA A 722 48.59 1.21 17.84
CA ALA A 722 49.13 2.52 17.45
C ALA A 722 50.25 2.34 16.42
N ASP A 723 50.20 3.07 15.31
CA ASP A 723 51.32 3.15 14.37
C ASP A 723 52.46 4.04 14.89
N SER A 724 53.55 4.12 14.12
CA SER A 724 54.70 4.95 14.47
C SER A 724 54.33 6.44 14.51
N GLY A 725 54.30 7.02 15.70
CA GLY A 725 54.01 8.44 15.93
C GLY A 725 52.59 8.72 16.40
N SER A 726 51.72 7.70 16.45
CA SER A 726 50.40 7.75 17.08
C SER A 726 50.46 7.28 18.53
N GLU A 727 49.41 7.59 19.29
CA GLU A 727 49.28 7.23 20.71
C GLU A 727 47.91 6.61 20.98
N VAL A 728 47.86 5.50 21.71
CA VAL A 728 46.59 4.91 22.18
C VAL A 728 46.66 4.69 23.68
N THR A 729 45.58 5.02 24.39
CA THR A 729 45.40 4.71 25.81
C THR A 729 44.12 3.93 26.02
N VAL A 730 44.11 3.00 26.97
CA VAL A 730 42.97 2.11 27.25
C VAL A 730 42.64 2.14 28.74
N ALA A 731 41.37 2.34 29.09
CA ALA A 731 40.90 2.31 30.48
C ALA A 731 39.63 1.44 30.58
N LEU A 732 39.66 0.44 31.47
CA LEU A 732 38.54 -0.47 31.75
C LEU A 732 38.09 -0.31 33.20
N SER A 733 36.78 -0.21 33.42
CA SER A 733 36.17 -0.17 34.75
C SER A 733 34.84 -0.93 34.83
N GLY A 734 34.39 -1.26 36.05
CA GLY A 734 33.05 -1.78 36.31
C GLY A 734 32.74 -3.09 35.60
N ASN A 735 33.58 -4.12 35.76
CA ASN A 735 33.43 -5.43 35.13
C ASN A 735 33.55 -5.43 33.59
N SER A 736 34.30 -4.48 33.03
CA SER A 736 34.55 -4.47 31.58
C SER A 736 35.44 -5.65 31.15
N LEU A 737 35.28 -6.09 29.90
CA LEU A 737 36.06 -7.15 29.27
C LEU A 737 36.72 -6.63 27.99
N LEU A 738 38.02 -6.88 27.85
CA LEU A 738 38.74 -6.75 26.59
C LEU A 738 39.22 -8.12 26.12
N VAL A 739 39.01 -8.46 24.85
CA VAL A 739 39.55 -9.65 24.19
C VAL A 739 40.33 -9.17 22.98
N GLY A 740 41.65 -9.33 22.98
CA GLY A 740 42.49 -8.78 21.90
C GLY A 740 43.95 -8.60 22.26
N ALA A 741 44.78 -8.37 21.25
CA ALA A 741 46.18 -8.00 21.40
C ALA A 741 46.34 -6.47 21.42
N LEU A 742 47.31 -5.99 22.20
CA LEU A 742 47.62 -4.57 22.30
C LEU A 742 49.00 -4.29 21.70
N THR A 743 49.09 -3.46 20.67
CA THR A 743 50.35 -3.15 19.98
C THR A 743 50.70 -1.67 20.08
N ASN A 744 51.85 -1.34 20.69
CA ASN A 744 52.32 0.03 20.91
C ASN A 744 51.34 0.93 21.68
N VAL A 745 50.57 0.36 22.61
CA VAL A 745 49.61 1.12 23.42
C VAL A 745 50.38 1.87 24.52
N ALA A 746 50.17 3.17 24.67
CA ALA A 746 50.93 4.02 25.59
C ALA A 746 50.61 3.71 27.06
N SER A 747 49.34 3.51 27.39
CA SER A 747 48.93 3.08 28.74
C SER A 747 47.66 2.25 28.76
N VAL A 748 47.57 1.36 29.76
CA VAL A 748 46.38 0.55 30.03
C VAL A 748 46.06 0.60 31.53
N THR A 749 44.84 0.98 31.90
CA THR A 749 44.33 0.95 33.28
C THR A 749 43.15 0.00 33.38
N LEU A 750 43.16 -0.94 34.34
CA LEU A 750 42.02 -1.82 34.62
C LEU A 750 41.63 -1.70 36.09
N SER A 751 40.35 -1.43 36.36
CA SER A 751 39.75 -1.47 37.71
C SER A 751 38.53 -2.39 37.71
N GLU A 752 38.53 -3.41 38.58
CA GLU A 752 37.49 -4.45 38.66
C GLU A 752 37.11 -5.06 37.29
N SER A 753 38.09 -5.24 36.40
CA SER A 753 37.86 -5.59 34.99
C SER A 753 38.75 -6.74 34.51
N SER A 754 38.52 -7.22 33.29
CA SER A 754 39.26 -8.34 32.71
C SER A 754 39.81 -8.04 31.31
N TRP A 755 41.01 -8.55 31.03
CA TRP A 755 41.58 -8.57 29.68
C TRP A 755 42.05 -9.98 29.32
N SER A 756 41.55 -10.51 28.21
CA SER A 756 41.96 -11.78 27.60
C SER A 756 42.88 -11.49 26.41
N VAL A 757 44.16 -11.78 26.58
CA VAL A 757 45.21 -11.56 25.57
C VAL A 757 45.16 -12.66 24.51
N THR A 758 45.12 -12.27 23.24
CA THR A 758 45.01 -13.18 22.08
C THR A 758 46.28 -13.25 21.23
N GLY A 759 47.29 -12.44 21.54
CA GLY A 759 48.56 -12.33 20.83
C GLY A 759 49.64 -11.63 21.66
N ASP A 760 50.88 -11.65 21.19
CA ASP A 760 51.95 -10.89 21.84
C ASP A 760 51.57 -9.40 21.91
N SER A 761 51.72 -8.81 23.10
CA SER A 761 51.23 -7.47 23.39
C SER A 761 52.34 -6.57 23.96
N SER A 762 52.32 -5.30 23.56
CA SER A 762 53.25 -4.25 23.96
C SER A 762 52.48 -3.04 24.50
N VAL A 763 52.70 -2.74 25.78
CA VAL A 763 52.09 -1.62 26.50
C VAL A 763 53.17 -0.78 27.21
N GLY A 764 53.06 0.54 27.17
CA GLY A 764 53.95 1.45 27.88
C GLY A 764 53.77 1.34 29.41
N ALA A 765 52.70 1.91 29.95
CA ALA A 765 52.40 1.84 31.39
C ALA A 765 51.14 1.03 31.67
N MET A 766 51.16 0.12 32.65
CA MET A 766 50.01 -0.67 33.06
C MET A 766 49.66 -0.48 34.53
N THR A 767 48.40 -0.17 34.82
CA THR A 767 47.86 -0.07 36.18
C THR A 767 46.71 -1.06 36.38
N LEU A 768 46.77 -1.84 37.45
CA LEU A 768 45.75 -2.83 37.82
C LEU A 768 45.15 -2.51 39.19
N ASP A 769 43.84 -2.63 39.31
CA ASP A 769 43.10 -2.54 40.56
C ASP A 769 42.03 -3.65 40.58
N ASP A 770 42.25 -4.68 41.39
CA ASP A 770 41.41 -5.88 41.52
C ASP A 770 40.94 -6.50 40.18
N SER A 771 41.84 -6.46 39.19
CA SER A 771 41.55 -6.85 37.82
C SER A 771 42.27 -8.14 37.41
N THR A 772 41.79 -8.79 36.36
CA THR A 772 42.35 -10.07 35.86
C THR A 772 42.85 -9.96 34.43
N VAL A 773 44.08 -10.40 34.18
CA VAL A 773 44.65 -10.51 32.82
C VAL A 773 44.88 -11.98 32.51
N THR A 774 44.29 -12.48 31.43
CA THR A 774 44.43 -13.88 30.98
C THR A 774 45.33 -13.92 29.76
N LEU A 775 46.50 -14.54 29.91
CA LEU A 775 47.52 -14.61 28.86
C LEU A 775 47.29 -15.82 27.95
N GLY A 776 46.29 -15.72 27.08
CA GLY A 776 45.92 -16.75 26.11
C GLY A 776 44.87 -17.73 26.60
N ALA A 777 44.13 -18.31 25.65
CA ALA A 777 43.27 -19.45 25.93
C ALA A 777 44.12 -20.69 26.31
N PRO A 778 43.55 -21.72 26.95
CA PRO A 778 44.30 -22.92 27.33
C PRO A 778 45.14 -23.49 26.19
N GLY A 779 46.45 -23.64 26.43
CA GLY A 779 47.43 -24.11 25.45
C GLY A 779 48.02 -23.05 24.51
N GLN A 780 47.63 -21.79 24.66
CA GLN A 780 48.27 -20.64 23.99
C GLN A 780 49.23 -19.92 24.95
N PHE A 781 50.38 -19.52 24.43
CA PHE A 781 51.45 -18.89 25.18
C PHE A 781 51.79 -17.56 24.52
N TYR A 782 51.58 -16.46 25.25
CA TYR A 782 51.85 -15.10 24.76
C TYR A 782 52.76 -14.34 25.71
N ARG A 783 53.52 -13.39 25.15
CA ARG A 783 54.31 -12.43 25.91
C ARG A 783 53.54 -11.13 26.07
N LEU A 784 53.42 -10.68 27.32
CA LEU A 784 52.95 -9.33 27.66
C LEU A 784 54.16 -8.48 28.05
N ALA A 785 54.59 -7.60 27.15
CA ALA A 785 55.70 -6.68 27.34
C ALA A 785 55.21 -5.31 27.85
N LEU A 786 55.69 -4.91 29.02
CA LEU A 786 55.32 -3.69 29.72
C LEU A 786 56.54 -2.77 29.93
N GLY A 787 56.35 -1.46 29.84
CA GLY A 787 57.31 -0.46 30.30
C GLY A 787 57.29 -0.30 31.83
N SER A 788 56.10 -0.21 32.45
CA SER A 788 55.91 -0.20 33.91
C SER A 788 54.63 -0.92 34.33
N LEU A 789 54.57 -1.39 35.58
CA LEU A 789 53.43 -2.10 36.17
C LEU A 789 53.16 -1.62 37.61
N GLU A 790 51.93 -1.19 37.92
CA GLU A 790 51.54 -0.71 39.26
C GLU A 790 50.16 -1.23 39.71
N GLY A 791 49.99 -1.45 41.02
CA GLY A 791 48.70 -1.80 41.66
C GLY A 791 48.54 -3.26 42.12
N ASN A 792 47.36 -3.85 41.92
CA ASN A 792 47.02 -5.22 42.35
C ASN A 792 46.09 -5.93 41.35
N GLY A 793 46.27 -7.24 41.18
CA GLY A 793 45.45 -8.03 40.28
C GLY A 793 45.93 -9.47 40.11
N THR A 794 45.27 -10.20 39.22
CA THR A 794 45.59 -11.60 38.91
C THR A 794 46.03 -11.75 37.46
N PHE A 795 47.16 -12.42 37.23
CA PHE A 795 47.55 -12.91 35.91
C PHE A 795 47.24 -14.40 35.81
N LYS A 796 46.38 -14.78 34.86
CA LYS A 796 46.15 -16.18 34.50
C LYS A 796 47.11 -16.56 33.39
N MET A 797 47.88 -17.62 33.61
CA MET A 797 49.01 -17.97 32.77
C MET A 797 48.91 -19.44 32.37
N ASN A 798 49.14 -19.71 31.09
CA ASN A 798 49.27 -21.08 30.60
C ASN A 798 50.73 -21.48 30.62
N VAL A 799 50.98 -22.71 30.99
CA VAL A 799 52.32 -23.31 31.01
C VAL A 799 52.23 -24.73 30.50
N ASP A 800 53.27 -25.13 29.77
CA ASP A 800 53.52 -26.50 29.36
C ASP A 800 54.93 -26.86 29.82
N PHE A 801 54.97 -27.45 31.01
CA PHE A 801 56.21 -27.86 31.65
C PHE A 801 56.97 -28.95 30.90
N ALA A 802 56.29 -29.77 30.09
CA ALA A 802 56.96 -30.79 29.30
C ALA A 802 57.77 -30.17 28.16
N ARG A 803 57.23 -29.11 27.53
CA ARG A 803 57.86 -28.40 26.40
C ARG A 803 58.63 -27.14 26.80
N GLU A 804 58.65 -26.78 28.09
CA GLU A 804 59.23 -25.53 28.60
C GLU A 804 58.60 -24.28 27.93
N LEU A 805 57.31 -24.34 27.60
CA LEU A 805 56.56 -23.21 27.06
C LEU A 805 55.71 -22.57 28.15
N GLY A 806 55.57 -21.25 28.13
CA GLY A 806 54.75 -20.54 29.11
C GLY A 806 54.38 -19.16 28.62
N SER A 807 53.19 -18.70 29.00
CA SER A 807 52.87 -17.28 28.95
C SER A 807 53.89 -16.51 29.80
N PHE A 808 54.27 -15.31 29.37
CA PHE A 808 55.36 -14.58 30.00
C PHE A 808 54.99 -13.12 30.24
N LEU A 809 55.12 -12.68 31.50
CA LEU A 809 54.97 -11.28 31.89
C LEU A 809 56.35 -10.62 31.95
N ASP A 810 56.58 -9.61 31.12
CA ASP A 810 57.87 -8.96 30.95
C ASP A 810 57.78 -7.45 31.21
N VAL A 811 58.26 -7.00 32.37
CA VAL A 811 58.29 -5.58 32.73
C VAL A 811 59.70 -5.04 32.60
N SER A 812 59.96 -4.29 31.53
CA SER A 812 61.30 -3.78 31.21
C SER A 812 61.78 -2.65 32.15
N GLY A 813 60.86 -1.82 32.66
CA GLY A 813 61.11 -0.80 33.68
C GLY A 813 60.74 -1.26 35.09
N THR A 814 60.06 -0.42 35.86
CA THR A 814 59.76 -0.71 37.28
C THR A 814 58.37 -1.33 37.46
N ALA A 815 58.28 -2.35 38.31
CA ALA A 815 57.03 -2.93 38.79
C ALA A 815 56.83 -2.68 40.31
N SER A 816 55.65 -2.24 40.72
CA SER A 816 55.26 -2.08 42.13
C SER A 816 53.87 -2.68 42.39
N GLY A 817 53.60 -3.14 43.63
CA GLY A 817 52.30 -3.71 44.01
C GLY A 817 52.28 -5.19 44.38
N GLN A 818 51.10 -5.81 44.37
CA GLN A 818 50.87 -7.20 44.79
C GLN A 818 50.03 -7.95 43.74
N TYR A 819 50.55 -9.04 43.20
CA TYR A 819 49.89 -9.78 42.12
C TYR A 819 49.75 -11.26 42.45
N ALA A 820 48.63 -11.84 42.04
CA ALA A 820 48.42 -13.28 42.09
C ALA A 820 48.65 -13.89 40.69
N LEU A 821 49.27 -15.07 40.65
CA LEU A 821 49.47 -15.86 39.45
C LEU A 821 48.59 -17.11 39.55
N LEU A 822 47.61 -17.24 38.67
CA LEU A 822 46.87 -18.48 38.49
C LEU A 822 47.47 -19.22 37.30
N VAL A 823 48.22 -20.27 37.59
CA VAL A 823 48.97 -21.02 36.58
C VAL A 823 48.26 -22.34 36.30
N SER A 824 48.12 -22.70 35.03
CA SER A 824 47.47 -23.95 34.61
C SER A 824 48.15 -25.19 35.21
N ALA A 825 47.34 -26.12 35.74
CA ALA A 825 47.81 -27.39 36.30
C ALA A 825 47.93 -28.49 35.23
N SER A 826 48.78 -29.49 35.48
CA SER A 826 48.99 -30.64 34.58
C SER A 826 49.14 -31.94 35.36
N GLY A 827 48.76 -33.07 34.74
CA GLY A 827 49.05 -34.42 35.25
C GLY A 827 50.34 -35.04 34.67
N GLU A 828 51.02 -34.35 33.77
CA GLU A 828 52.31 -34.79 33.20
C GLU A 828 53.48 -34.27 34.05
N ASP A 829 54.49 -35.11 34.27
CA ASP A 829 55.73 -34.69 34.93
C ASP A 829 56.51 -33.72 34.01
N PRO A 830 57.24 -32.73 34.58
CA PRO A 830 58.14 -31.89 33.80
C PRO A 830 59.25 -32.73 33.15
N SER A 831 59.70 -32.36 31.94
CA SER A 831 60.71 -33.14 31.20
C SER A 831 62.11 -33.11 31.82
N LYS A 832 62.36 -32.18 32.74
CA LYS A 832 63.55 -32.04 33.59
C LYS A 832 63.14 -31.43 34.93
N ASP A 833 63.92 -31.68 35.98
CA ASP A 833 63.91 -30.82 37.18
C ASP A 833 64.55 -29.46 36.80
N SER A 834 63.75 -28.57 36.21
CA SER A 834 64.15 -27.21 35.82
C SER A 834 63.13 -26.19 36.33
N SER A 835 63.60 -24.98 36.65
CA SER A 835 62.73 -23.88 37.07
C SER A 835 62.18 -23.14 35.85
N LEU A 836 60.86 -23.01 35.72
CA LEU A 836 60.21 -22.28 34.63
C LEU A 836 60.04 -20.81 35.00
N GLN A 837 60.62 -19.90 34.22
CA GLN A 837 60.46 -18.46 34.44
C GLN A 837 59.09 -18.00 33.92
N VAL A 838 58.32 -17.33 34.77
CA VAL A 838 56.98 -16.83 34.40
C VAL A 838 56.89 -15.31 34.44
N VAL A 839 57.74 -14.63 35.22
CA VAL A 839 57.78 -13.16 35.31
C VAL A 839 59.21 -12.63 35.24
N HIS A 840 59.41 -11.52 34.51
CA HIS A 840 60.57 -10.62 34.59
C HIS A 840 60.14 -9.22 35.02
N THR A 841 60.93 -8.60 35.89
CA THR A 841 60.82 -7.18 36.24
C THR A 841 62.17 -6.47 36.11
N GLY A 842 62.18 -5.18 35.83
CA GLY A 842 63.40 -4.38 35.76
C GLY A 842 63.95 -3.99 37.14
N ALA A 843 65.15 -3.40 37.14
CA ALA A 843 65.86 -3.03 38.36
C ALA A 843 65.09 -1.96 39.18
N GLY A 844 65.04 -2.13 40.51
CA GLY A 844 64.33 -1.21 41.41
C GLY A 844 62.86 -1.56 41.68
N SER A 845 62.36 -2.66 41.10
CA SER A 845 60.99 -3.14 41.30
C SER A 845 60.72 -3.62 42.73
N THR A 846 59.54 -3.30 43.25
CA THR A 846 59.02 -3.70 44.58
C THR A 846 57.82 -4.64 44.51
N ALA A 847 57.35 -4.97 43.30
CA ALA A 847 56.23 -5.89 43.08
C ALA A 847 56.47 -7.27 43.70
N GLN A 848 55.40 -7.85 44.26
CA GLN A 848 55.38 -9.23 44.76
C GLN A 848 54.39 -10.07 43.96
N PHE A 849 54.74 -11.33 43.73
CA PHE A 849 53.92 -12.30 43.02
C PHE A 849 53.70 -13.53 43.92
N SER A 850 52.48 -14.08 43.90
CA SER A 850 52.11 -15.26 44.70
C SER A 850 51.23 -16.19 43.88
N LEU A 851 51.20 -17.49 44.21
CA LEU A 851 50.34 -18.44 43.50
C LEU A 851 48.91 -18.45 44.06
N LEU A 852 47.94 -18.24 43.18
CA LEU A 852 46.53 -18.41 43.51
C LEU A 852 46.19 -19.91 43.47
N GLY A 853 45.75 -20.45 44.61
CA GLY A 853 45.49 -21.90 44.77
C GLY A 853 46.62 -22.68 45.45
N GLY A 854 47.74 -22.03 45.77
CA GLY A 854 48.92 -22.67 46.36
C GLY A 854 49.88 -23.22 45.30
N PRO A 855 50.78 -24.15 45.67
CA PRO A 855 51.70 -24.78 44.72
C PRO A 855 50.99 -25.33 43.49
N VAL A 856 51.56 -25.11 42.30
CA VAL A 856 50.99 -25.53 41.02
C VAL A 856 51.16 -27.04 40.86
N ASP A 857 50.06 -27.76 40.65
CA ASP A 857 50.07 -29.20 40.42
C ASP A 857 50.63 -29.50 39.02
N VAL A 858 51.76 -30.20 38.97
CA VAL A 858 52.44 -30.58 37.73
C VAL A 858 52.93 -32.03 37.85
N GLY A 859 52.09 -32.94 37.37
CA GLY A 859 52.34 -34.36 37.40
C GLY A 859 52.32 -34.94 38.81
N THR A 860 53.36 -35.67 39.14
CA THR A 860 53.53 -36.39 40.40
C THR A 860 53.54 -35.43 41.59
N TYR A 861 54.05 -34.21 41.38
CA TYR A 861 54.30 -33.22 42.41
C TYR A 861 53.57 -31.89 42.16
N SER A 862 53.53 -31.05 43.19
CA SER A 862 53.10 -29.66 43.12
C SER A 862 54.29 -28.74 43.45
N TYR A 863 54.46 -27.63 42.72
CA TYR A 863 55.62 -26.74 42.75
C TYR A 863 55.23 -25.31 43.16
N ASP A 864 55.98 -24.73 44.09
CA ASP A 864 55.80 -23.37 44.60
C ASP A 864 56.56 -22.33 43.76
N LEU A 865 56.21 -21.06 43.95
CA LEU A 865 56.80 -19.91 43.25
C LEU A 865 57.90 -19.27 44.08
N ILE A 866 59.08 -19.08 43.49
CA ILE A 866 60.22 -18.44 44.14
C ILE A 866 60.72 -17.21 43.36
N GLN A 867 61.23 -16.23 44.10
CA GLN A 867 61.87 -15.04 43.54
C GLN A 867 63.39 -15.21 43.50
N ARG A 868 64.02 -14.95 42.35
CA ARG A 868 65.49 -14.89 42.18
C ARG A 868 65.88 -13.58 41.48
N GLY A 869 66.41 -12.63 42.24
CA GLY A 869 66.68 -11.28 41.72
C GLY A 869 65.37 -10.59 41.35
N THR A 870 65.25 -10.13 40.10
CA THR A 870 64.03 -9.49 39.58
C THR A 870 63.12 -10.45 38.78
N ASN A 871 63.39 -11.76 38.84
CA ASN A 871 62.67 -12.80 38.10
C ASN A 871 61.94 -13.76 39.05
N TRP A 872 60.83 -14.33 38.60
CA TRP A 872 60.04 -15.32 39.35
C TRP A 872 59.95 -16.65 38.60
N TYR A 873 60.14 -17.74 39.33
CA TYR A 873 60.22 -19.08 38.79
C TYR A 873 59.30 -20.04 39.55
N LEU A 874 58.62 -20.93 38.82
CA LEU A 874 58.07 -22.15 39.40
C LEU A 874 59.21 -23.14 39.57
N ASP A 875 59.46 -23.58 40.81
CA ASP A 875 60.73 -24.21 41.14
C ASP A 875 60.63 -25.64 41.64
N SER A 876 61.47 -26.50 41.05
CA SER A 876 61.52 -27.93 41.32
C SER A 876 61.88 -28.31 42.76
N ASP A 877 62.63 -27.47 43.48
CA ASP A 877 63.11 -27.78 44.83
C ASP A 877 62.00 -27.73 45.89
N THR A 878 60.82 -27.24 45.53
CA THR A 878 59.67 -27.05 46.44
C THR A 878 58.63 -28.18 46.37
N LYS A 879 58.95 -29.28 45.67
CA LYS A 879 58.01 -30.35 45.33
C LYS A 879 57.31 -31.00 46.52
N THR A 880 55.98 -31.12 46.44
CA THR A 880 55.13 -31.91 47.37
C THR A 880 54.21 -32.85 46.60
N ILE A 881 53.71 -33.94 47.21
CA ILE A 881 52.86 -34.92 46.51
C ILE A 881 51.55 -34.26 46.03
N SER A 882 51.28 -34.34 44.72
CA SER A 882 50.10 -33.70 44.14
C SER A 882 48.78 -34.36 44.56
N PRO A 883 47.64 -33.64 44.51
CA PRO A 883 46.31 -34.22 44.73
C PRO A 883 46.02 -35.46 43.86
N GLY A 884 46.47 -35.47 42.61
CA GLY A 884 46.31 -36.61 41.69
C GLY A 884 47.00 -37.86 42.22
N THR A 885 48.27 -37.73 42.61
CA THR A 885 49.08 -38.81 43.17
C THR A 885 48.45 -39.40 44.43
N ARG A 886 47.93 -38.55 45.33
CA ARG A 886 47.22 -39.00 46.55
C ARG A 886 46.00 -39.85 46.23
N SER A 887 45.20 -39.43 45.25
CA SER A 887 43.99 -40.17 44.83
C SER A 887 44.32 -41.58 44.32
N VAL A 888 45.35 -41.67 43.47
CA VAL A 888 45.83 -42.92 42.89
C VAL A 888 46.28 -43.89 43.98
N LEU A 889 47.11 -43.42 44.92
CA LEU A 889 47.64 -44.25 46.01
C LEU A 889 46.53 -44.84 46.90
N ALA A 890 45.50 -44.05 47.23
CA ALA A 890 44.40 -44.53 48.05
C ALA A 890 43.57 -45.62 47.35
N LEU A 891 43.22 -45.43 46.07
CA LEU A 891 42.40 -46.40 45.32
C LEU A 891 43.07 -47.77 45.21
N PHE A 892 44.37 -47.83 44.87
CA PHE A 892 45.09 -49.11 44.79
C PHE A 892 45.19 -49.86 46.12
N ASN A 893 44.99 -49.15 47.24
CA ASN A 893 45.09 -49.71 48.57
C ASN A 893 43.72 -50.10 49.19
N THR A 894 42.60 -49.86 48.49
CA THR A 894 41.24 -50.03 49.06
C THR A 894 40.70 -51.46 48.95
N ALA A 895 41.04 -52.17 47.87
CA ALA A 895 40.38 -53.43 47.57
C ALA A 895 40.55 -54.53 48.67
N PRO A 896 41.68 -54.62 49.42
CA PRO A 896 41.79 -55.53 50.57
C PRO A 896 40.81 -55.23 51.72
N THR A 897 40.57 -53.97 52.06
CA THR A 897 39.62 -53.58 53.11
C THR A 897 38.18 -53.80 52.68
N VAL A 898 37.84 -53.53 51.40
CA VAL A 898 36.54 -53.95 50.81
C VAL A 898 36.34 -55.46 50.96
N TRP A 899 37.37 -56.26 50.65
CA TRP A 899 37.34 -57.72 50.78
C TRP A 899 37.09 -58.17 52.23
N TYR A 900 37.73 -57.53 53.22
CA TYR A 900 37.52 -57.87 54.63
C TYR A 900 36.10 -57.61 55.09
N GLY A 901 35.48 -56.50 54.67
CA GLY A 901 34.11 -56.17 55.05
C GLY A 901 33.06 -57.10 54.42
N GLU A 902 33.32 -57.59 53.21
CA GLU A 902 32.49 -58.61 52.55
C GLU A 902 32.63 -60.00 53.18
N LEU A 903 33.84 -60.35 53.66
CA LEU A 903 34.12 -61.63 54.29
C LEU A 903 33.63 -61.63 55.75
N SER A 904 33.05 -62.72 56.22
CA SER A 904 32.69 -62.86 57.64
C SER A 904 32.89 -64.27 58.14
N THR A 905 32.87 -64.42 59.47
CA THR A 905 32.87 -65.74 60.11
C THR A 905 31.62 -66.53 59.73
N LEU A 906 31.67 -67.86 59.82
CA LEU A 906 30.53 -68.75 59.53
C LEU A 906 29.25 -68.26 60.24
N ARG A 907 29.35 -68.00 61.55
CA ARG A 907 28.22 -67.55 62.39
C ARG A 907 27.67 -66.20 61.95
N SER A 908 28.53 -65.22 61.65
CA SER A 908 28.10 -63.90 61.15
C SER A 908 27.52 -63.97 59.73
N ARG A 909 27.89 -64.99 58.94
CA ARG A 909 27.41 -65.18 57.56
C ARG A 909 26.04 -65.85 57.51
N MET A 910 25.89 -66.99 58.17
CA MET A 910 24.78 -67.92 57.97
C MET A 910 23.96 -68.18 59.24
N GLY A 911 24.31 -67.57 60.37
CA GLY A 911 23.67 -67.82 61.66
C GLY A 911 24.12 -69.14 62.32
N GLU A 912 23.33 -69.61 63.28
CA GLU A 912 23.52 -70.92 63.93
C GLU A 912 22.89 -72.04 63.09
N LEU A 913 23.72 -72.76 62.32
CA LEU A 913 23.29 -73.85 61.43
C LEU A 913 22.86 -75.13 62.15
N ARG A 914 23.17 -75.26 63.44
CA ARG A 914 22.84 -76.45 64.24
C ARG A 914 21.38 -76.48 64.69
N TYR A 915 20.64 -75.36 64.58
CA TYR A 915 19.22 -75.33 64.93
C TYR A 915 18.36 -76.25 64.07
N ASN A 916 18.64 -76.34 62.78
CA ASN A 916 17.91 -77.16 61.82
C ASN A 916 18.74 -78.37 61.38
N ASP A 917 19.67 -78.82 62.23
CA ASP A 917 20.53 -79.99 62.00
C ASP A 917 21.28 -79.97 60.65
N GLY A 918 21.73 -78.78 60.22
CA GLY A 918 22.39 -78.60 58.94
C GLY A 918 21.50 -78.94 57.73
N ALA A 919 20.21 -78.62 57.79
CA ALA A 919 19.30 -78.72 56.65
C ALA A 919 19.70 -77.78 55.49
N ALA A 920 19.36 -78.20 54.27
CA ALA A 920 19.50 -77.38 53.07
C ALA A 920 18.69 -76.09 53.23
N GLY A 921 19.20 -74.99 52.70
CA GLY A 921 18.55 -73.70 52.90
C GLY A 921 19.10 -72.56 52.06
N GLY A 922 18.34 -71.48 52.04
CA GLY A 922 18.69 -70.21 51.44
C GLY A 922 18.91 -69.18 52.54
N TRP A 923 19.88 -68.30 52.37
CA TRP A 923 20.18 -67.24 53.32
C TRP A 923 20.50 -65.93 52.62
N MET A 924 20.30 -64.82 53.32
CA MET A 924 20.71 -63.49 52.91
C MET A 924 21.33 -62.74 54.09
N ARG A 925 22.27 -61.84 53.82
CA ARG A 925 22.96 -61.00 54.78
C ARG A 925 23.12 -59.59 54.24
N ALA A 926 22.66 -58.58 54.98
CA ALA A 926 23.04 -57.18 54.77
C ALA A 926 24.16 -56.81 55.75
N TYR A 927 25.12 -55.99 55.30
CA TYR A 927 26.24 -55.55 56.14
C TYR A 927 26.66 -54.10 55.85
N GLY A 928 27.28 -53.47 56.84
CA GLY A 928 27.92 -52.16 56.70
C GLY A 928 29.09 -52.01 57.65
N ASN A 929 30.13 -51.27 57.25
CA ASN A 929 31.31 -50.96 58.05
C ASN A 929 31.98 -49.66 57.61
N GLN A 930 32.87 -49.15 58.45
CA GLN A 930 33.78 -48.05 58.13
C GLN A 930 35.21 -48.47 58.44
N TYR A 931 36.16 -48.11 57.57
CA TYR A 931 37.59 -48.25 57.79
C TYR A 931 38.29 -46.89 57.73
N ASN A 932 39.10 -46.58 58.74
CA ASN A 932 40.08 -45.50 58.67
C ASN A 932 41.44 -46.13 58.33
N VAL A 933 42.04 -45.72 57.21
CA VAL A 933 43.29 -46.28 56.72
C VAL A 933 44.37 -45.21 56.66
N SER A 934 45.52 -45.51 57.25
CA SER A 934 46.74 -44.71 57.13
C SER A 934 47.85 -45.57 56.56
N THR A 935 48.61 -45.03 55.60
CA THR A 935 49.69 -45.76 54.91
C THR A 935 51.06 -45.12 55.14
N SER A 936 52.12 -45.89 54.90
CA SER A 936 53.51 -45.42 54.97
C SER A 936 53.91 -44.41 53.89
N SER A 937 53.12 -44.28 52.81
CA SER A 937 53.32 -43.27 51.75
C SER A 937 52.85 -41.86 52.14
N GLY A 938 52.32 -41.69 53.37
CA GLY A 938 51.82 -40.41 53.88
C GLY A 938 50.40 -40.08 53.42
N VAL A 939 49.72 -41.02 52.74
CA VAL A 939 48.35 -40.84 52.23
C VAL A 939 47.38 -41.66 53.08
N GLY A 940 46.53 -40.97 53.86
CA GLY A 940 45.43 -41.57 54.61
C GLY A 940 44.09 -41.35 53.92
N TYR A 941 43.14 -42.27 54.15
CA TYR A 941 41.77 -42.17 53.65
C TYR A 941 40.76 -42.77 54.63
N GLN A 942 39.54 -42.26 54.57
CA GLN A 942 38.39 -42.83 55.26
C GLN A 942 37.52 -43.56 54.23
N GLN A 943 37.15 -44.81 54.53
CA GLN A 943 36.34 -45.69 53.68
C GLN A 943 35.03 -46.05 54.39
N ASN A 944 33.88 -45.84 53.75
CA ASN A 944 32.59 -46.33 54.25
C ASN A 944 32.02 -47.36 53.28
N GLN A 945 31.72 -48.57 53.76
CA GLN A 945 31.24 -49.70 52.95
C GLN A 945 29.86 -50.18 53.41
N HIS A 946 29.01 -50.55 52.46
CA HIS A 946 27.76 -51.26 52.71
C HIS A 946 27.46 -52.25 51.59
N GLY A 947 26.78 -53.36 51.91
CA GLY A 947 26.51 -54.40 50.92
C GLY A 947 25.47 -55.43 51.32
N LEU A 948 25.17 -56.29 50.35
CA LEU A 948 24.21 -57.39 50.46
C LEU A 948 24.81 -58.66 49.87
N THR A 949 24.68 -59.77 50.59
CA THR A 949 25.04 -61.12 50.15
C THR A 949 23.82 -62.04 50.22
N PHE A 950 23.68 -62.95 49.29
CA PHE A 950 22.71 -64.05 49.35
C PHE A 950 23.40 -65.35 48.96
N GLY A 951 22.90 -66.47 49.49
CA GLY A 951 23.44 -67.78 49.19
C GLY A 951 22.40 -68.88 49.37
N ALA A 952 22.68 -70.03 48.77
CA ALA A 952 21.89 -71.23 48.94
C ALA A 952 22.83 -72.44 49.02
N ASP A 953 22.49 -73.39 49.89
CA ASP A 953 23.26 -74.60 50.13
C ASP A 953 22.36 -75.83 50.19
N GLY A 954 22.96 -76.97 49.83
CA GLY A 954 22.37 -78.29 49.93
C GLY A 954 23.22 -79.20 50.80
N ARG A 955 22.56 -80.16 51.47
CA ARG A 955 23.24 -81.19 52.25
C ARG A 955 23.86 -82.23 51.32
N LEU A 956 25.14 -82.53 51.54
CA LEU A 956 25.86 -83.58 50.80
C LEU A 956 25.76 -84.92 51.55
N PRO A 957 25.34 -86.02 50.90
CA PRO A 957 25.21 -87.33 51.53
C PRO A 957 26.57 -88.07 51.53
N VAL A 958 27.58 -87.51 52.21
CA VAL A 958 28.95 -88.06 52.25
C VAL A 958 29.57 -87.91 53.64
N GLY A 959 30.19 -88.99 54.13
CA GLY A 959 30.98 -89.03 55.36
C GLY A 959 30.18 -88.98 56.67
N ASP A 960 30.90 -89.00 57.80
CA ASP A 960 30.33 -88.81 59.14
C ASP A 960 30.10 -87.30 59.41
N GLY A 961 28.86 -86.90 59.69
CA GLY A 961 28.46 -85.51 59.99
C GLY A 961 27.57 -84.84 58.94
N HIS A 962 27.41 -83.51 59.04
CA HIS A 962 26.54 -82.70 58.16
C HIS A 962 27.43 -81.82 57.29
N TRP A 963 27.60 -82.22 56.02
CA TRP A 963 28.24 -81.39 55.00
C TRP A 963 27.21 -80.57 54.25
N LEU A 964 27.46 -79.27 54.16
CA LEU A 964 26.73 -78.32 53.32
C LEU A 964 27.66 -77.82 52.22
N ALA A 965 27.19 -77.79 50.98
CA ALA A 965 27.86 -77.08 49.90
C ALA A 965 26.89 -76.12 49.24
N GLY A 966 27.35 -74.91 48.99
CA GLY A 966 26.52 -73.84 48.48
C GLY A 966 27.25 -72.83 47.62
N LEU A 967 26.45 -72.00 46.96
CA LEU A 967 26.89 -70.85 46.19
C LEU A 967 26.39 -69.57 46.87
N MET A 968 27.16 -68.50 46.73
CA MET A 968 26.81 -67.17 47.19
C MET A 968 27.11 -66.11 46.14
N GLY A 969 26.35 -65.03 46.17
CA GLY A 969 26.59 -63.83 45.38
C GLY A 969 26.31 -62.58 46.20
N GLY A 970 26.97 -61.47 45.87
CA GLY A 970 26.73 -60.22 46.57
C GLY A 970 27.32 -59.00 45.88
N TYR A 971 26.97 -57.84 46.43
CA TYR A 971 27.41 -56.52 45.98
C TYR A 971 27.71 -55.63 47.19
N SER A 972 28.74 -54.80 47.08
CA SER A 972 28.96 -53.66 47.99
C SER A 972 29.49 -52.43 47.29
N ASP A 973 29.10 -51.27 47.82
CA ASP A 973 29.63 -49.95 47.48
C ASP A 973 30.60 -49.49 48.58
N SER A 974 31.65 -48.74 48.21
CA SER A 974 32.65 -48.19 49.12
C SER A 974 33.11 -46.80 48.70
N THR A 975 32.82 -45.78 49.51
CA THR A 975 33.22 -44.39 49.26
C THR A 975 34.50 -44.03 50.01
N LEU A 976 35.41 -43.30 49.35
CA LEU A 976 36.69 -42.82 49.90
C LEU A 976 36.76 -41.30 49.95
N ALA A 977 37.13 -40.76 51.11
CA ALA A 977 37.42 -39.34 51.31
C ALA A 977 38.93 -39.09 51.51
N LEU A 978 39.50 -38.16 50.75
CA LEU A 978 40.89 -37.69 50.84
C LEU A 978 40.97 -36.16 51.06
N ASN A 979 42.14 -35.66 51.49
CA ASN A 979 42.39 -34.24 51.67
C ASN A 979 42.30 -33.44 50.35
N GLY A 980 41.98 -32.14 50.45
CA GLY A 980 41.90 -31.24 49.29
C GLY A 980 40.65 -31.45 48.42
N GLY A 981 39.57 -32.01 48.97
CA GLY A 981 38.32 -32.26 48.23
C GLY A 981 38.41 -33.38 47.19
N THR A 982 39.46 -34.21 47.26
CA THR A 982 39.66 -35.38 46.40
C THR A 982 38.89 -36.58 46.97
N SER A 983 38.28 -37.39 46.09
CA SER A 983 37.44 -38.54 46.50
C SER A 983 37.60 -39.75 45.57
N GLY A 984 37.22 -40.93 46.05
CA GLY A 984 37.19 -42.17 45.28
C GLY A 984 35.96 -43.04 45.58
N ASN A 985 35.62 -43.96 44.68
CA ASN A 985 34.55 -44.95 44.87
C ASN A 985 35.00 -46.34 44.40
N VAL A 986 34.61 -47.38 45.13
CA VAL A 986 34.85 -48.79 44.79
C VAL A 986 33.56 -49.59 44.89
N ASP A 987 33.04 -50.01 43.73
CA ASP A 987 31.93 -50.94 43.62
C ASP A 987 32.46 -52.36 43.48
N SER A 988 32.01 -53.29 44.32
CA SER A 988 32.43 -54.69 44.29
C SER A 988 31.25 -55.61 44.02
N TYR A 989 31.37 -56.43 42.97
CA TYR A 989 30.43 -57.50 42.64
C TYR A 989 31.14 -58.83 42.81
N TYR A 990 30.55 -59.77 43.54
CA TYR A 990 31.22 -61.04 43.81
C TYR A 990 30.30 -62.25 43.73
N VAL A 991 30.92 -63.37 43.36
CA VAL A 991 30.35 -64.71 43.38
C VAL A 991 31.31 -65.65 44.10
N GLY A 992 30.78 -66.59 44.88
CA GLY A 992 31.60 -67.52 45.61
C GLY A 992 30.93 -68.88 45.80
N ALA A 993 31.75 -69.86 46.14
CA ALA A 993 31.32 -71.17 46.60
C ALA A 993 31.80 -71.36 48.04
N TYR A 994 31.01 -72.06 48.84
CA TYR A 994 31.41 -72.40 50.20
C TYR A 994 31.03 -73.84 50.52
N THR A 995 31.76 -74.39 51.48
CA THR A 995 31.47 -75.69 52.08
C THR A 995 31.57 -75.57 53.59
N THR A 996 30.61 -76.15 54.29
CA THR A 996 30.56 -76.14 55.75
C THR A 996 30.35 -77.56 56.25
N TRP A 997 31.23 -78.01 57.14
CA TRP A 997 31.12 -79.30 57.82
C TRP A 997 30.81 -79.09 59.29
N LEU A 998 29.78 -79.78 59.78
CA LEU A 998 29.35 -79.76 61.18
C LEU A 998 29.33 -81.20 61.71
N ASN A 999 30.03 -81.46 62.80
CA ASN A 999 29.98 -82.75 63.51
C ASN A 999 29.23 -82.60 64.84
N PRO A 1000 27.98 -83.13 64.96
CA PRO A 1000 27.15 -82.94 66.16
C PRO A 1000 27.72 -83.61 67.41
N ASP A 1001 28.42 -84.74 67.25
CA ASP A 1001 28.92 -85.54 68.37
C ASP A 1001 30.17 -84.92 69.02
N SER A 1002 31.09 -84.42 68.20
CA SER A 1002 32.36 -83.85 68.67
C SER A 1002 32.34 -82.33 68.85
N GLY A 1003 31.36 -81.67 68.23
CA GLY A 1003 31.21 -80.21 68.17
C GLY A 1003 32.14 -79.51 67.17
N TYR A 1004 33.04 -80.23 66.49
CA TYR A 1004 33.94 -79.62 65.51
C TYR A 1004 33.18 -79.09 64.28
N TYR A 1005 33.67 -77.97 63.76
CA TYR A 1005 33.22 -77.44 62.48
C TYR A 1005 34.36 -76.92 61.63
N PHE A 1006 34.13 -76.94 60.32
CA PHE A 1006 34.99 -76.35 59.32
C PHE A 1006 34.12 -75.55 58.34
N ASP A 1007 34.60 -74.38 57.94
CA ASP A 1007 34.00 -73.56 56.91
C ASP A 1007 35.07 -73.12 55.90
N GLY A 1008 34.83 -73.40 54.63
CA GLY A 1008 35.71 -73.01 53.53
C GLY A 1008 34.95 -72.15 52.53
N VAL A 1009 35.52 -71.02 52.16
CA VAL A 1009 34.94 -70.05 51.21
C VAL A 1009 35.95 -69.73 50.12
N LEU A 1010 35.51 -69.81 48.87
CA LEU A 1010 36.23 -69.30 47.69
C LEU A 1010 35.37 -68.21 47.06
N LYS A 1011 35.92 -67.00 46.86
CA LYS A 1011 35.18 -65.85 46.33
C LYS A 1011 35.97 -65.17 45.20
N PHE A 1012 35.27 -64.82 44.14
CA PHE A 1012 35.75 -64.05 43.01
C PHE A 1012 35.06 -62.70 43.00
N ASN A 1013 35.84 -61.61 42.93
CA ASN A 1013 35.38 -60.23 42.97
C ASN A 1013 35.68 -59.52 41.66
N ARG A 1014 34.80 -58.60 41.27
CA ARG A 1014 35.05 -57.56 40.27
C ARG A 1014 34.89 -56.20 40.96
N PHE A 1015 36.00 -55.48 41.11
CA PHE A 1015 36.06 -54.16 41.72
C PHE A 1015 36.11 -53.08 40.65
N GLN A 1016 35.12 -52.18 40.62
CA GLN A 1016 35.10 -51.01 39.76
C GLN A 1016 35.51 -49.79 40.59
N ASN A 1017 36.60 -49.15 40.21
CA ASN A 1017 37.25 -48.09 40.96
C ASN A 1017 37.13 -46.78 40.18
N SER A 1018 36.84 -45.67 40.85
CA SER A 1018 36.81 -44.34 40.24
C SER A 1018 37.38 -43.26 41.17
N SER A 1019 38.01 -42.23 40.59
CA SER A 1019 38.57 -41.07 41.30
C SER A 1019 38.03 -39.74 40.74
N ARG A 1020 37.94 -38.74 41.63
CA ARG A 1020 37.77 -37.32 41.28
C ARG A 1020 38.78 -36.50 42.07
N VAL A 1021 39.62 -35.76 41.36
CA VAL A 1021 40.75 -34.98 41.87
C VAL A 1021 40.47 -33.50 41.67
N SER A 1022 40.73 -32.69 42.70
CA SER A 1022 40.68 -31.22 42.60
C SER A 1022 42.10 -30.69 42.40
N MET A 1023 42.32 -29.89 41.35
CA MET A 1023 43.63 -29.37 40.94
C MET A 1023 43.87 -27.94 41.45
N SER A 1024 45.14 -27.50 41.48
CA SER A 1024 45.59 -26.17 41.95
C SER A 1024 45.04 -24.99 41.15
N ASP A 1025 44.75 -25.19 39.86
CA ASP A 1025 44.16 -24.18 38.97
C ASP A 1025 42.62 -24.08 39.09
N GLY A 1026 42.03 -24.83 40.03
CA GLY A 1026 40.59 -24.91 40.26
C GLY A 1026 39.86 -25.91 39.36
N THR A 1027 40.54 -26.56 38.41
CA THR A 1027 39.94 -27.59 37.56
C THR A 1027 39.79 -28.93 38.29
N ARG A 1028 39.06 -29.88 37.68
CA ARG A 1028 38.89 -31.24 38.22
C ARG A 1028 39.35 -32.31 37.25
N SER A 1029 40.14 -33.24 37.76
CA SER A 1029 40.55 -34.44 37.03
C SER A 1029 39.78 -35.69 37.49
N LYS A 1030 39.63 -36.67 36.60
CA LYS A 1030 38.88 -37.91 36.84
C LYS A 1030 39.64 -39.11 36.28
N GLY A 1031 39.48 -40.27 36.91
CA GLY A 1031 39.96 -41.57 36.41
C GLY A 1031 39.06 -42.71 36.83
N ASN A 1032 39.09 -43.81 36.09
CA ASN A 1032 38.40 -45.05 36.45
C ASN A 1032 39.19 -46.27 35.97
N TYR A 1033 39.02 -47.38 36.69
CA TYR A 1033 39.58 -48.67 36.29
C TYR A 1033 38.80 -49.82 36.91
N THR A 1034 39.00 -51.03 36.40
CA THR A 1034 38.36 -52.23 36.94
C THR A 1034 39.37 -53.33 37.06
N ASN A 1035 39.41 -53.98 38.22
CA ASN A 1035 40.26 -55.15 38.49
C ASN A 1035 39.44 -56.27 39.11
N ASN A 1036 39.93 -57.50 38.94
CA ASN A 1036 39.29 -58.68 39.50
C ASN A 1036 40.13 -59.21 40.67
N GLY A 1037 39.48 -59.72 41.69
CA GLY A 1037 40.11 -60.39 42.82
C GLY A 1037 39.69 -61.84 42.92
N VAL A 1038 40.59 -62.67 43.43
CA VAL A 1038 40.27 -64.02 43.89
C VAL A 1038 40.82 -64.19 45.29
N GLY A 1039 40.00 -64.71 46.17
CA GLY A 1039 40.44 -64.99 47.54
C GLY A 1039 39.74 -66.18 48.14
N THR A 1040 40.35 -66.69 49.21
CA THR A 1040 39.89 -67.85 49.94
C THR A 1040 39.88 -67.55 51.43
N SER A 1041 38.95 -68.17 52.16
CA SER A 1041 38.93 -68.17 53.62
C SER A 1041 38.68 -69.57 54.14
N LEU A 1042 39.41 -69.95 55.18
CA LEU A 1042 39.28 -71.20 55.89
C LEU A 1042 39.08 -70.88 57.37
N GLU A 1043 37.98 -71.32 57.94
CA GLU A 1043 37.66 -71.20 59.36
C GLU A 1043 37.50 -72.60 59.97
N PHE A 1044 38.15 -72.82 61.10
CA PHE A 1044 38.04 -74.06 61.86
C PHE A 1044 37.78 -73.74 63.31
N GLY A 1045 36.82 -74.45 63.91
CA GLY A 1045 36.47 -74.24 65.30
C GLY A 1045 35.78 -75.43 65.93
N ARG A 1046 35.44 -75.28 67.21
CA ARG A 1046 34.76 -76.34 67.97
C ARG A 1046 33.69 -75.75 68.89
N HIS A 1047 32.46 -76.19 68.73
CA HIS A 1047 31.35 -75.83 69.61
C HIS A 1047 31.36 -76.72 70.86
N ILE A 1048 31.69 -76.15 72.01
CA ILE A 1048 31.75 -76.84 73.29
C ILE A 1048 30.50 -76.49 74.09
N LYS A 1049 29.56 -77.44 74.21
CA LYS A 1049 28.36 -77.31 75.04
C LYS A 1049 28.73 -77.41 76.53
N LEU A 1050 28.25 -76.47 77.33
CA LEU A 1050 28.38 -76.43 78.79
C LEU A 1050 27.00 -76.65 79.45
N GLN A 1051 26.96 -76.68 80.79
CA GLN A 1051 25.70 -76.79 81.55
C GLN A 1051 24.79 -75.56 81.31
N ASP A 1052 23.49 -75.72 81.56
CA ASP A 1052 22.47 -74.65 81.50
C ASP A 1052 22.36 -73.89 80.16
N GLY A 1053 22.73 -74.56 79.07
CA GLY A 1053 22.66 -74.06 77.70
C GLY A 1053 23.83 -73.16 77.29
N TYR A 1054 24.84 -72.96 78.14
CA TYR A 1054 26.02 -72.17 77.80
C TYR A 1054 26.92 -72.88 76.78
N PHE A 1055 27.65 -72.12 75.97
CA PHE A 1055 28.65 -72.65 75.05
C PHE A 1055 29.87 -71.75 74.90
N VAL A 1056 30.98 -72.37 74.53
CA VAL A 1056 32.21 -71.70 74.10
C VAL A 1056 32.64 -72.29 72.76
N GLU A 1057 32.98 -71.43 71.81
CA GLU A 1057 33.33 -71.79 70.44
C GLU A 1057 34.64 -71.10 70.04
N PRO A 1058 35.81 -71.67 70.41
CA PRO A 1058 37.10 -71.20 69.91
C PRO A 1058 37.21 -71.47 68.41
N TYR A 1059 37.82 -70.54 67.69
CA TYR A 1059 38.03 -70.64 66.24
C TYR A 1059 39.35 -70.00 65.80
N ALA A 1060 39.86 -70.48 64.68
CA ALA A 1060 40.93 -69.86 63.92
C ALA A 1060 40.50 -69.69 62.46
N GLN A 1061 40.89 -68.59 61.84
CA GLN A 1061 40.57 -68.27 60.46
C GLN A 1061 41.84 -67.82 59.74
N LEU A 1062 42.02 -68.32 58.52
CA LEU A 1062 43.02 -67.83 57.57
C LEU A 1062 42.28 -67.32 56.33
N ALA A 1063 42.56 -66.10 55.92
CA ALA A 1063 41.98 -65.50 54.72
C ALA A 1063 43.08 -64.89 53.85
N GLY A 1064 43.04 -65.12 52.54
CA GLY A 1064 43.99 -64.54 51.61
C GLY A 1064 43.30 -64.10 50.33
N VAL A 1065 43.72 -62.97 49.78
CA VAL A 1065 43.19 -62.42 48.53
C VAL A 1065 44.32 -61.88 47.67
N THR A 1066 44.22 -62.12 46.36
CA THR A 1066 45.04 -61.43 45.36
C THR A 1066 44.11 -60.68 44.40
N ILE A 1067 44.47 -59.45 44.10
CA ILE A 1067 43.67 -58.51 43.33
C ILE A 1067 44.55 -58.06 42.17
N GLY A 1068 44.03 -58.18 40.95
CA GLY A 1068 44.80 -57.90 39.75
C GLY A 1068 45.32 -56.46 39.72
N GLY A 1069 46.57 -56.31 39.31
CA GLY A 1069 47.17 -55.01 39.00
C GLY A 1069 46.48 -54.36 37.80
N ARG A 1070 46.59 -53.04 37.69
CA ARG A 1070 45.97 -52.31 36.59
C ARG A 1070 46.64 -50.98 36.30
N ASP A 1071 46.82 -50.72 35.01
CA ASP A 1071 47.23 -49.41 34.51
C ASP A 1071 45.99 -48.57 34.20
N TYR A 1072 46.01 -47.30 34.62
CA TYR A 1072 44.99 -46.32 34.24
C TYR A 1072 45.56 -44.91 34.14
N ARG A 1073 44.81 -44.03 33.46
CA ARG A 1073 45.16 -42.61 33.32
C ARG A 1073 44.07 -41.74 33.91
N LEU A 1074 44.48 -40.65 34.56
CA LEU A 1074 43.62 -39.52 34.82
C LEU A 1074 43.48 -38.67 33.55
N ASN A 1075 42.35 -38.00 33.36
CA ASN A 1075 42.11 -37.16 32.18
C ASN A 1075 42.97 -35.88 32.12
N ASN A 1076 43.79 -35.60 33.13
CA ASN A 1076 44.79 -34.52 33.12
C ASN A 1076 46.18 -34.99 32.63
N GLY A 1077 46.31 -36.24 32.17
CA GLY A 1077 47.57 -36.80 31.66
C GLY A 1077 48.27 -37.77 32.62
N MET A 1078 48.00 -37.69 33.93
CA MET A 1078 48.68 -38.51 34.94
C MET A 1078 48.47 -40.01 34.70
N GLN A 1079 49.58 -40.75 34.66
CA GLN A 1079 49.63 -42.19 34.42
C GLN A 1079 49.86 -42.92 35.73
N ALA A 1080 49.11 -43.98 35.96
CA ALA A 1080 49.19 -44.78 37.17
C ALA A 1080 49.23 -46.26 36.81
N ASP A 1081 50.28 -46.94 37.25
CA ASP A 1081 50.51 -48.37 37.09
C ASP A 1081 50.59 -49.02 38.48
N GLY A 1082 49.62 -49.87 38.80
CA GLY A 1082 49.57 -50.59 40.07
C GLY A 1082 49.87 -52.07 39.88
N ASP A 1083 50.85 -52.59 40.62
CA ASP A 1083 51.11 -54.02 40.75
C ASP A 1083 49.90 -54.75 41.36
N ALA A 1084 49.87 -56.09 41.26
CA ALA A 1084 48.83 -56.89 41.89
C ALA A 1084 48.85 -56.77 43.42
N THR A 1085 47.78 -56.21 44.00
CA THR A 1085 47.59 -56.10 45.45
C THR A 1085 47.36 -57.47 46.08
N ARG A 1086 48.06 -57.76 47.18
CA ARG A 1086 47.95 -59.03 47.91
C ARG A 1086 47.65 -58.77 49.39
N SER A 1087 46.88 -59.66 49.99
CA SER A 1087 46.64 -59.70 51.44
C SER A 1087 46.61 -61.14 51.93
N LEU A 1088 47.15 -61.34 53.13
CA LEU A 1088 47.08 -62.58 53.90
C LEU A 1088 46.80 -62.23 55.36
N LEU A 1089 45.59 -62.54 55.81
CA LEU A 1089 45.08 -62.27 57.14
C LEU A 1089 44.95 -63.56 57.95
N GLY A 1090 45.64 -63.62 59.09
CA GLY A 1090 45.43 -64.65 60.11
C GLY A 1090 44.59 -64.12 61.26
N LYS A 1091 43.61 -64.89 61.74
CA LYS A 1091 42.72 -64.51 62.85
C LYS A 1091 42.55 -65.68 63.83
N VAL A 1092 42.61 -65.39 65.13
CA VAL A 1092 42.31 -66.35 66.20
C VAL A 1092 41.36 -65.71 67.20
N GLY A 1093 40.32 -66.44 67.61
CA GLY A 1093 39.30 -65.88 68.49
C GLY A 1093 38.44 -66.93 69.19
N SER A 1094 37.49 -66.46 69.98
CA SER A 1094 36.50 -67.31 70.64
C SER A 1094 35.15 -66.61 70.73
N THR A 1095 34.09 -67.37 70.56
CA THR A 1095 32.70 -66.94 70.76
C THR A 1095 32.15 -67.59 72.03
N VAL A 1096 31.53 -66.81 72.91
CA VAL A 1096 30.89 -67.31 74.13
C VAL A 1096 29.41 -66.91 74.11
N GLY A 1097 28.51 -67.84 74.42
CA GLY A 1097 27.07 -67.58 74.32
C GLY A 1097 26.23 -68.54 75.15
N ARG A 1098 24.91 -68.38 75.03
CA ARG A 1098 23.93 -69.24 75.72
C ARG A 1098 22.75 -69.54 74.82
N THR A 1099 22.33 -70.80 74.77
CA THR A 1099 21.11 -71.26 74.08
C THR A 1099 19.93 -71.24 75.05
N LEU A 1100 18.85 -70.55 74.66
CA LEU A 1100 17.60 -70.44 75.40
C LEU A 1100 16.47 -71.08 74.57
N GLU A 1101 15.92 -72.19 75.05
CA GLU A 1101 14.78 -72.86 74.42
C GLU A 1101 13.47 -72.14 74.79
N LEU A 1102 12.68 -71.73 73.79
CA LEU A 1102 11.45 -70.93 73.98
C LEU A 1102 10.15 -71.74 73.74
N GLY A 1103 10.26 -73.00 73.29
CA GLY A 1103 9.14 -73.90 72.98
C GLY A 1103 8.68 -73.85 71.51
N ASN A 1104 7.94 -74.85 71.04
CA ASN A 1104 7.40 -74.94 69.66
C ASN A 1104 8.44 -74.78 68.51
N GLY A 1105 9.66 -75.30 68.70
CA GLY A 1105 10.72 -75.21 67.68
C GLY A 1105 11.41 -73.84 67.59
N THR A 1106 11.23 -72.98 68.60
CA THR A 1106 11.85 -71.65 68.70
C THR A 1106 12.98 -71.64 69.76
N SER A 1107 14.14 -71.06 69.41
CA SER A 1107 15.29 -70.92 70.32
C SER A 1107 16.09 -69.63 70.06
N LEU A 1108 16.71 -69.08 71.11
CA LEU A 1108 17.45 -67.81 71.09
C LEU A 1108 18.89 -68.00 71.60
N GLN A 1109 19.87 -67.43 70.91
CA GLN A 1109 21.29 -67.48 71.26
C GLN A 1109 21.96 -66.09 71.22
N PRO A 1110 22.04 -65.36 72.34
CA PRO A 1110 22.97 -64.24 72.47
C PRO A 1110 24.42 -64.72 72.62
N TYR A 1111 25.38 -63.98 72.05
CA TYR A 1111 26.81 -64.26 72.14
C TYR A 1111 27.72 -63.03 72.07
N LEU A 1112 28.93 -63.18 72.60
CA LEU A 1112 30.04 -62.23 72.52
C LEU A 1112 31.25 -62.90 71.85
N ARG A 1113 32.05 -62.11 71.13
CA ARG A 1113 33.21 -62.57 70.36
C ARG A 1113 34.41 -61.66 70.61
N ALA A 1114 35.57 -62.27 70.80
CA ALA A 1114 36.84 -61.56 70.82
C ALA A 1114 37.85 -62.29 69.93
N ALA A 1115 38.64 -61.53 69.16
CA ALA A 1115 39.66 -62.08 68.28
C ALA A 1115 40.88 -61.15 68.14
N LEU A 1116 42.01 -61.73 67.74
CA LEU A 1116 43.21 -61.02 67.29
C LEU A 1116 43.44 -61.37 65.83
N ALA A 1117 43.71 -60.36 65.00
CA ALA A 1117 43.99 -60.53 63.58
C ALA A 1117 45.32 -59.87 63.19
N HIS A 1118 46.04 -60.44 62.22
CA HIS A 1118 47.31 -59.92 61.72
C HIS A 1118 47.38 -60.04 60.19
N GLU A 1119 47.70 -58.92 59.51
CA GLU A 1119 47.96 -58.87 58.07
C GLU A 1119 49.47 -58.99 57.80
N PHE A 1120 49.85 -59.99 57.00
CA PHE A 1120 51.24 -60.39 56.79
C PHE A 1120 51.89 -59.77 55.55
N VAL A 1121 51.13 -59.28 54.58
CA VAL A 1121 51.68 -58.72 53.33
C VAL A 1121 52.09 -57.26 53.53
N ASN A 1122 53.35 -56.94 53.21
CA ASN A 1122 53.98 -55.64 53.45
C ASN A 1122 54.47 -54.89 52.19
N ASN A 1123 54.13 -55.37 50.99
CA ASN A 1123 54.56 -54.76 49.73
C ASN A 1123 53.47 -54.82 48.65
N ASN A 1124 52.93 -53.65 48.29
CA ASN A 1124 52.06 -53.42 47.14
C ASN A 1124 52.52 -52.13 46.44
N ARG A 1125 53.17 -52.22 45.28
CA ARG A 1125 53.79 -51.05 44.62
C ARG A 1125 52.84 -50.38 43.64
N VAL A 1126 52.96 -49.06 43.55
CA VAL A 1126 52.24 -48.23 42.59
C VAL A 1126 53.23 -47.25 41.97
N GLN A 1127 53.40 -47.31 40.66
CA GLN A 1127 54.14 -46.33 39.88
C GLN A 1127 53.18 -45.26 39.38
N ILE A 1128 53.50 -43.99 39.62
CA ILE A 1128 52.74 -42.81 39.18
C ILE A 1128 53.69 -41.98 38.36
N ASN A 1129 53.38 -41.80 37.07
CA ASN A 1129 54.31 -41.34 36.04
C ASN A 1129 55.66 -42.09 36.18
N ASP A 1130 56.75 -41.39 36.50
CA ASP A 1130 58.08 -41.99 36.66
C ASP A 1130 58.47 -42.29 38.11
N THR A 1131 57.56 -42.09 39.07
CA THR A 1131 57.83 -42.23 40.52
C THR A 1131 57.13 -43.46 41.11
N THR A 1132 57.88 -44.32 41.81
CA THR A 1132 57.32 -45.53 42.47
C THR A 1132 57.04 -45.31 43.96
N PHE A 1133 55.85 -45.70 44.40
CA PHE A 1133 55.38 -45.68 45.79
C PHE A 1133 55.06 -47.10 46.29
N ASN A 1134 55.07 -47.32 47.61
CA ASN A 1134 54.67 -48.58 48.23
C ASN A 1134 53.48 -48.36 49.18
N ASN A 1135 52.40 -49.11 48.97
CA ASN A 1135 51.18 -49.13 49.77
C ASN A 1135 51.19 -50.33 50.74
N ASP A 1136 51.71 -50.11 51.94
CA ASP A 1136 51.81 -51.13 53.00
C ASP A 1136 50.62 -51.04 53.97
N LEU A 1137 49.94 -52.17 54.19
CA LEU A 1137 48.82 -52.35 55.13
C LEU A 1137 49.13 -53.35 56.28
N SER A 1138 50.36 -53.89 56.36
CA SER A 1138 50.71 -54.94 57.33
C SER A 1138 50.56 -54.47 58.78
N GLY A 1139 50.10 -55.35 59.67
CA GLY A 1139 49.90 -54.99 61.08
C GLY A 1139 48.91 -55.87 61.85
N SER A 1140 48.97 -55.77 63.18
CA SER A 1140 48.04 -56.46 64.10
C SER A 1140 46.85 -55.56 64.47
N ARG A 1141 45.67 -56.17 64.65
CA ARG A 1141 44.48 -55.50 65.19
C ARG A 1141 43.73 -56.40 66.17
N GLY A 1142 43.12 -55.78 67.17
CA GLY A 1142 42.17 -56.43 68.07
C GLY A 1142 40.74 -56.29 67.55
N GLU A 1143 39.94 -57.34 67.64
CA GLU A 1143 38.55 -57.36 67.18
C GLU A 1143 37.60 -57.78 68.33
N LEU A 1144 36.51 -57.02 68.50
CA LEU A 1144 35.44 -57.30 69.45
C LEU A 1144 34.10 -57.34 68.71
N GLY A 1145 33.22 -58.26 69.09
CA GLY A 1145 31.88 -58.33 68.53
C GLY A 1145 30.84 -58.89 69.49
N ALA A 1146 29.57 -58.56 69.21
CA ALA A 1146 28.42 -59.02 69.97
C ALA A 1146 27.27 -59.32 69.00
N GLY A 1147 26.50 -60.38 69.26
CA GLY A 1147 25.41 -60.76 68.36
C GLY A 1147 24.35 -61.63 69.00
N VAL A 1148 23.29 -61.87 68.25
CA VAL A 1148 22.15 -62.71 68.64
C VAL A 1148 21.65 -63.52 67.45
N SER A 1149 21.34 -64.80 67.67
CA SER A 1149 20.72 -65.70 66.68
C SER A 1149 19.40 -66.26 67.20
N LEU A 1150 18.30 -66.05 66.47
CA LEU A 1150 16.95 -66.45 66.82
C LEU A 1150 16.41 -67.44 65.77
N ALA A 1151 16.14 -68.69 66.17
CA ALA A 1151 15.28 -69.59 65.41
C ALA A 1151 13.82 -69.21 65.67
N MET A 1152 13.15 -68.66 64.65
CA MET A 1152 11.75 -68.23 64.74
C MET A 1152 10.78 -69.41 64.52
N SER A 1153 11.20 -70.42 63.75
CA SER A 1153 10.49 -71.68 63.54
C SER A 1153 11.50 -72.77 63.13
N GLU A 1154 11.06 -74.02 62.96
CA GLU A 1154 11.89 -75.14 62.43
C GLU A 1154 12.51 -74.86 61.04
N ARG A 1155 12.04 -73.83 60.34
CA ARG A 1155 12.52 -73.45 59.00
C ARG A 1155 13.08 -72.05 58.89
N LEU A 1156 12.90 -71.16 59.87
CA LEU A 1156 13.27 -69.74 59.73
C LEU A 1156 14.16 -69.27 60.88
N GLN A 1157 15.27 -68.64 60.55
CA GLN A 1157 16.26 -68.08 61.47
C GLN A 1157 16.63 -66.64 61.10
N LEU A 1158 16.84 -65.79 62.11
CA LEU A 1158 17.36 -64.43 62.02
C LEU A 1158 18.62 -64.29 62.89
N HIS A 1159 19.65 -63.59 62.42
CA HIS A 1159 20.81 -63.22 63.22
C HIS A 1159 21.24 -61.77 63.01
N VAL A 1160 21.83 -61.18 64.05
CA VAL A 1160 22.35 -59.80 64.05
C VAL A 1160 23.70 -59.77 64.78
N ASP A 1161 24.70 -59.10 64.21
CA ASP A 1161 26.04 -58.90 64.79
C ASP A 1161 26.51 -57.44 64.71
N LEU A 1162 27.25 -56.98 65.71
CA LEU A 1162 28.02 -55.73 65.73
C LEU A 1162 29.51 -56.03 65.96
N GLU A 1163 30.39 -55.27 65.31
CA GLU A 1163 31.84 -55.49 65.28
C GLU A 1163 32.62 -54.17 65.45
N TYR A 1164 33.76 -54.22 66.14
CA TYR A 1164 34.72 -53.11 66.30
C TYR A 1164 36.16 -53.65 66.19
N SER A 1165 37.05 -52.92 65.52
CA SER A 1165 38.48 -53.26 65.52
C SER A 1165 39.41 -52.05 65.51
N ASN A 1166 40.61 -52.20 66.09
CA ASN A 1166 41.63 -51.14 66.12
C ASN A 1166 43.04 -51.72 65.93
N GLY A 1167 43.87 -51.04 65.14
CA GLY A 1167 45.22 -51.46 64.73
C GLY A 1167 46.09 -50.32 64.21
N THR A 1168 47.30 -50.61 63.73
CA THR A 1168 48.31 -49.59 63.33
C THR A 1168 48.01 -48.87 62.02
N HIS A 1169 47.50 -49.58 61.01
CA HIS A 1169 47.22 -49.03 59.68
C HIS A 1169 45.73 -49.09 59.31
N ILE A 1170 44.94 -49.88 60.03
CA ILE A 1170 43.51 -50.10 59.77
C ILE A 1170 42.77 -50.07 61.11
N GLU A 1171 41.79 -49.18 61.22
CA GLU A 1171 40.81 -49.13 62.30
C GLU A 1171 39.41 -49.34 61.70
N GLN A 1172 38.59 -50.18 62.34
CA GLN A 1172 37.16 -50.35 62.04
C GLN A 1172 36.33 -49.80 63.20
N PRO A 1173 35.97 -48.50 63.21
CA PRO A 1173 35.21 -47.91 64.31
C PRO A 1173 33.83 -48.53 64.51
N TRP A 1174 33.22 -49.11 63.47
CA TRP A 1174 31.98 -49.89 63.58
C TRP A 1174 31.82 -50.86 62.40
N GLY A 1175 31.11 -51.96 62.65
CA GLY A 1175 30.60 -52.89 61.65
C GLY A 1175 29.30 -53.51 62.14
N ALA A 1176 28.37 -53.78 61.22
CA ALA A 1176 27.07 -54.36 61.54
C ALA A 1176 26.65 -55.38 60.47
N ASN A 1177 26.04 -56.47 60.91
CA ASN A 1177 25.53 -57.55 60.06
C ASN A 1177 24.11 -57.95 60.49
N VAL A 1178 23.24 -58.19 59.51
CA VAL A 1178 21.89 -58.73 59.73
C VAL A 1178 21.66 -59.82 58.69
N GLY A 1179 21.30 -61.03 59.11
CA GLY A 1179 21.05 -62.14 58.21
C GLY A 1179 19.82 -62.97 58.52
N LEU A 1180 19.23 -63.53 57.47
CA LEU A 1180 18.05 -64.37 57.50
C LEU A 1180 18.37 -65.69 56.80
N ARG A 1181 17.96 -66.82 57.39
CA ARG A 1181 18.10 -68.16 56.79
C ARG A 1181 16.76 -68.88 56.81
N PHE A 1182 16.39 -69.48 55.67
CA PHE A 1182 15.23 -70.33 55.48
C PHE A 1182 15.67 -71.74 55.08
N ALA A 1183 15.31 -72.75 55.87
CA ALA A 1183 15.64 -74.16 55.65
C ALA A 1183 14.43 -74.95 55.11
N TRP A 1184 14.66 -75.95 54.25
CA TRP A 1184 13.62 -76.80 53.66
C TRP A 1184 13.94 -78.29 53.66
#